data_AF-A0A2U2A082-F1
#
_entry.id   AF-A0A2U2A082-F1
#
_cell.length_a   1.000
_cell.length_b   1.000
_cell.length_c   1.000
_cell.angle_alpha   90.00
_cell.angle_beta   90.00
_cell.angle_gamma   90.00
#
_symmetry.space_group_name_H-M   'P 1'
#
loop_
_entity.id
_entity.type
_entity.pdbx_description
1 polymer ?
#
loop_
_entity_poly.entity_id
_entity_poly.type
_entity_poly.pdbx_seq_one_letter_code
_entity_poly.pdbx_strand_id
1 'polypeptide(L)'
;MHRTTLEPSKIDLLTPWMPSQRWYAAKGSTPRLRVVGGYRLDDPAGEVGVQVLVVADEGGSAPVVYQVPLTYRATEAPELAHALVGRAEHGVLGERWVYDGCHDPVFAAAFVDLLTGRAQAQHTSTSHTPEPRVVGHTPGDASHLRLARHTVLSGEQSNTSLICTLVSEPTQTVMPSVMVKVFRVLAAGDNPDVVVAGALSADGSPYVPAVFGHVSGAWEDPATGTDVAGDLAFAQEFLPGVEDAWRVATRAAAAGEDFSEPARRLGVATAGIHRGLVRAFGSAPVDEQQRARVLASIRARATAAVAEVPALADLGPAVDRALTELDHLEHWPDLQRIHGDYHLGQVLHHGQDWVAIDFEGEPLRPLAERSLPDLAMRDVAGMMRSLDYAGGSAELAAQDEAFSARDWVAAAQGAFLQGYAAAAGTDTASLLGPLLRGLELDKALYEAVYEHRNRPDWLGIPLAALHRLLGPVGAASATEPITPEPTEPEPEHDVVPTGAPLVHPPTDGAVMSAPRPQPQPVDHAVLGAVGRGEFALPHDVLGAHLADGVVTFRTRRPLASSVTYRVLEESGEIVDVPAEHELDGIWVATHASEVVPDYRIEVVYDGAATITDDPYRFLPTLGDVDRHLLAEGRHERLWEVLGAHVRTFPSALGEVHGASFAVWAPNAAAVRVIGDFNGWDGPAGSMRSLGSTGVWEVFVPGAGVGSRYKYEIRYADGSWHEKADPMARATEVPPSTASVVAQDRYTWEDGAWMERRAATDPHSGPMSIYEVHLGSWKKGLSYRDAADQLVEYLGWLNFTHVELMPLAEHPFGGSWGYQVTSYYAPTARFGDPDELRYLIDRLHQAGIGVILDWVPAHFPKDSWALANFDGTALYEHPDPRRGEQKDWGTLVFNFGRTEVRNFLVANAAYWLQEFHVDGLRVDAVASMLYLDYSREAGEWEPNVYGGRENLEAISLLQEANAVAYRVAPGSVMIAEESTSFPGVTTPTSAGGLGFGLKWNMGWMNDTLHYLSEDPVNRRYHHGELTFSLVYAFSEQFLLPLSHDEVVHGKGSLYGKMPGDHRTKLAGVRGLLSYQWSHPGKQLLFMGQEFAQQAEWNEDRGLDWGHMDDGGHHGVAELVRRLNELYRAHPALWADDFSPAGFQWLDANDGDHNVLAYLRTDGDDVVVVVQSFSGQTHEDYRVGLPFGGRWREVLNTDAGVYGGYDVGNLGGVEAHDQPHHGRSHSATIRVPALGAIWLTPER
;
A
#
# COMPACT_ATOMS: atom_id res chain seq x y z
N MET A 1 -45.02 37.29 2.29
CA MET A 1 -43.81 36.46 2.46
C MET A 1 -43.98 35.26 1.53
N HIS A 2 -43.04 35.01 0.62
CA HIS A 2 -42.98 33.69 -0.02
C HIS A 2 -42.45 32.71 1.01
N ARG A 3 -43.00 31.50 1.06
CA ARG A 3 -42.47 30.42 1.90
C ARG A 3 -41.40 29.73 1.09
N THR A 4 -40.18 30.28 1.13
CA THR A 4 -39.06 29.84 0.31
C THR A 4 -38.71 28.39 0.61
N THR A 5 -38.91 27.49 -0.36
CA THR A 5 -38.52 26.08 -0.28
C THR A 5 -37.19 25.84 -0.99
N LEU A 6 -36.55 24.74 -0.59
CA LEU A 6 -35.42 24.12 -1.26
C LEU A 6 -35.84 22.67 -1.56
N GLU A 7 -35.80 22.26 -2.81
CA GLU A 7 -36.26 20.94 -3.26
C GLU A 7 -35.20 20.27 -4.16
N PRO A 8 -34.62 19.11 -3.78
CA PRO A 8 -34.71 18.42 -2.49
C PRO A 8 -34.33 19.31 -1.29
N SER A 9 -34.86 18.99 -0.10
CA SER A 9 -34.52 19.73 1.11
C SER A 9 -33.12 19.35 1.60
N LYS A 10 -32.59 20.13 2.56
CA LYS A 10 -31.26 19.89 3.13
C LYS A 10 -31.16 18.54 3.85
N ILE A 11 -32.26 18.04 4.42
CA ILE A 11 -32.30 16.70 5.03
C ILE A 11 -32.34 15.61 3.96
N ASP A 12 -33.08 15.83 2.87
CA ASP A 12 -33.13 14.88 1.74
C ASP A 12 -31.76 14.76 1.04
N LEU A 13 -30.98 15.85 1.00
CA LEU A 13 -29.59 15.86 0.53
C LEU A 13 -28.62 15.19 1.51
N LEU A 14 -28.76 15.42 2.82
CA LEU A 14 -27.87 14.83 3.84
C LEU A 14 -28.11 13.34 4.06
N THR A 15 -29.33 12.84 3.90
CA THR A 15 -29.69 11.43 4.15
C THR A 15 -28.87 10.43 3.33
N PRO A 16 -28.69 10.58 2.00
CA PRO A 16 -27.79 9.70 1.23
C PRO A 16 -26.30 10.07 1.36
N TRP A 17 -25.98 11.31 1.72
CA TRP A 17 -24.59 11.80 1.74
C TRP A 17 -23.86 11.47 3.05
N MET A 18 -24.48 11.65 4.23
CA MET A 18 -23.84 11.39 5.52
C MET A 18 -23.27 9.95 5.66
N PRO A 19 -23.94 8.88 5.18
CA PRO A 19 -23.41 7.51 5.24
C PRO A 19 -22.03 7.30 4.59
N SER A 20 -21.68 8.05 3.54
CA SER A 20 -20.35 7.92 2.90
C SER A 20 -19.24 8.60 3.71
N GLN A 21 -19.55 9.59 4.54
CA GLN A 21 -18.57 10.42 5.23
C GLN A 21 -17.87 9.68 6.38
N ARG A 22 -16.53 9.72 6.46
CA ARG A 22 -15.75 8.92 7.43
C ARG A 22 -16.20 9.10 8.89
N TRP A 23 -16.62 10.31 9.26
CA TRP A 23 -17.06 10.70 10.62
C TRP A 23 -18.50 10.30 11.00
N TYR A 24 -19.28 9.69 10.10
CA TYR A 24 -20.64 9.24 10.41
C TYR A 24 -20.62 7.85 11.05
N ALA A 25 -21.08 7.75 12.31
CA ALA A 25 -20.88 6.56 13.15
C ALA A 25 -21.82 5.38 12.81
N ALA A 26 -23.05 5.63 12.35
CA ALA A 26 -24.05 4.59 12.10
C ALA A 26 -23.95 3.98 10.69
N LYS A 27 -22.73 3.57 10.31
CA LYS A 27 -22.40 2.97 9.00
C LYS A 27 -23.32 1.79 8.64
N GLY A 28 -23.65 1.69 7.35
CA GLY A 28 -24.55 0.64 6.83
C GLY A 28 -26.05 0.90 7.05
N SER A 29 -26.43 1.92 7.83
CA SER A 29 -27.83 2.28 8.07
C SER A 29 -28.27 3.53 7.30
N THR A 30 -29.55 3.61 6.94
CA THR A 30 -30.16 4.84 6.40
C THR A 30 -30.44 5.81 7.55
N PRO A 31 -29.87 7.03 7.54
CA PRO A 31 -30.04 7.98 8.63
C PRO A 31 -31.51 8.39 8.83
N ARG A 32 -31.95 8.52 10.09
CA ARG A 32 -33.24 9.12 10.46
C ARG A 32 -32.99 10.51 11.05
N LEU A 33 -32.64 11.45 10.17
CA LEU A 33 -32.18 12.79 10.54
C LEU A 33 -33.33 13.71 10.99
N ARG A 34 -33.15 14.33 12.16
CA ARG A 34 -33.96 15.44 12.67
C ARG A 34 -33.08 16.64 12.96
N VAL A 35 -33.46 17.83 12.49
CA VAL A 35 -32.76 19.08 12.87
C VAL A 35 -33.03 19.38 14.34
N VAL A 36 -31.97 19.43 15.14
CA VAL A 36 -31.99 19.77 16.58
C VAL A 36 -31.30 21.10 16.89
N GLY A 37 -30.63 21.70 15.91
CA GLY A 37 -30.00 23.01 16.03
C GLY A 37 -29.37 23.49 14.73
N GLY A 38 -28.55 24.53 14.82
CA GLY A 38 -27.82 25.09 13.69
C GLY A 38 -27.77 26.60 13.70
N TYR A 39 -26.90 27.15 12.87
CA TYR A 39 -26.61 28.58 12.78
C TYR A 39 -26.15 28.93 11.36
N ARG A 40 -26.09 30.23 11.06
CA ARG A 40 -25.58 30.77 9.80
C ARG A 40 -24.37 31.64 10.03
N LEU A 41 -23.56 31.75 8.99
CA LEU A 41 -22.50 32.75 8.88
C LEU A 41 -22.82 33.61 7.66
N ASP A 42 -22.44 34.88 7.69
CA ASP A 42 -22.66 35.81 6.58
C ASP A 42 -21.36 35.92 5.77
N ASP A 43 -21.41 35.55 4.50
CA ASP A 43 -20.37 35.83 3.50
C ASP A 43 -20.30 37.34 3.26
N PRO A 44 -19.14 38.02 3.46
CA PRO A 44 -18.98 39.44 3.20
C PRO A 44 -19.21 39.87 1.73
N ALA A 45 -19.07 38.95 0.77
CA ALA A 45 -19.39 39.21 -0.64
C ALA A 45 -20.90 39.03 -0.94
N GLY A 46 -21.59 38.18 -0.16
CA GLY A 46 -23.00 37.84 -0.35
C GLY A 46 -23.28 36.91 -1.53
N GLU A 47 -22.26 36.23 -2.05
CA GLU A 47 -22.33 35.33 -3.20
C GLU A 47 -22.60 33.87 -2.77
N VAL A 48 -22.09 33.48 -1.60
CA VAL A 48 -22.20 32.13 -1.04
C VAL A 48 -23.07 32.14 0.21
N GLY A 49 -24.12 31.33 0.23
CA GLY A 49 -24.83 31.07 1.48
C GLY A 49 -23.99 30.16 2.38
N VAL A 50 -23.85 30.49 3.66
CA VAL A 50 -23.16 29.63 4.65
C VAL A 50 -24.12 29.27 5.78
N GLN A 51 -24.34 27.98 6.02
CA GLN A 51 -25.17 27.48 7.12
C GLN A 51 -24.62 26.18 7.69
N VAL A 52 -24.49 26.12 9.01
CA VAL A 52 -24.21 24.89 9.74
C VAL A 52 -25.52 24.33 10.31
N LEU A 53 -25.78 23.06 10.06
CA LEU A 53 -26.90 22.32 10.65
C LEU A 53 -26.40 21.48 11.82
N VAL A 54 -27.20 21.38 12.88
CA VAL A 54 -27.01 20.35 13.91
C VAL A 54 -28.18 19.37 13.79
N VAL A 55 -27.87 18.10 13.51
CA VAL A 55 -28.86 17.05 13.22
C VAL A 55 -28.64 15.87 14.15
N ALA A 56 -29.72 15.36 14.74
CA ALA A 56 -29.72 14.07 15.42
C ALA A 56 -30.09 12.98 14.42
N ASP A 57 -29.36 11.88 14.41
CA ASP A 57 -29.76 10.63 13.79
C ASP A 57 -30.45 9.74 14.81
N GLU A 58 -31.75 9.50 14.62
CA GLU A 58 -32.59 8.63 15.45
C GLU A 58 -32.65 7.20 14.88
N GLY A 59 -31.63 6.82 14.09
CA GLY A 59 -31.46 5.55 13.41
C GLY A 59 -31.14 4.35 14.32
N GLY A 60 -30.21 4.53 15.26
CA GLY A 60 -29.61 3.46 16.07
C GLY A 60 -30.26 3.20 17.45
N SER A 61 -29.54 2.46 18.29
CA SER A 61 -29.94 2.13 19.68
C SER A 61 -29.91 3.31 20.65
N ALA A 62 -29.09 4.32 20.36
CA ALA A 62 -29.09 5.63 20.99
C ALA A 62 -28.95 6.70 19.89
N PRO A 63 -29.59 7.88 20.00
CA PRO A 63 -29.43 8.93 19.01
C PRO A 63 -28.02 9.53 19.02
N VAL A 64 -27.47 9.83 17.84
CA VAL A 64 -26.16 10.48 17.68
C VAL A 64 -26.37 11.87 17.08
N VAL A 65 -25.76 12.90 17.66
CA VAL A 65 -25.85 14.29 17.17
C VAL A 65 -24.63 14.62 16.32
N TYR A 66 -24.87 15.25 15.17
CA TYR A 66 -23.84 15.64 14.22
C TYR A 66 -23.92 17.13 13.88
N GLN A 67 -22.76 17.75 13.66
CA GLN A 67 -22.63 19.08 13.08
C GLN A 67 -22.23 18.96 11.59
N VAL A 68 -23.00 19.58 10.71
CA VAL A 68 -22.76 19.58 9.27
C VAL A 68 -22.73 20.99 8.71
N PRO A 69 -21.53 21.56 8.46
CA PRO A 69 -21.35 22.77 7.67
C PRO A 69 -21.75 22.57 6.21
N LEU A 70 -22.48 23.53 5.64
CA LEU A 70 -22.92 23.50 4.25
C LEU A 70 -22.80 24.89 3.61
N THR A 71 -22.27 24.95 2.39
CA THR A 71 -22.32 26.16 1.54
C THR A 71 -23.27 25.98 0.35
N TYR A 72 -23.82 27.09 -0.15
CA TYR A 72 -24.80 27.12 -1.25
C TYR A 72 -24.37 28.14 -2.30
N ARG A 73 -23.99 27.66 -3.49
CA ARG A 73 -23.45 28.47 -4.59
C ARG A 73 -24.45 28.59 -5.75
N ALA A 74 -24.37 29.69 -6.50
CA ALA A 74 -25.25 29.98 -7.65
C ALA A 74 -24.85 29.24 -8.94
N THR A 75 -23.61 28.78 -9.00
CA THR A 75 -23.03 27.98 -10.07
C THR A 75 -22.28 26.81 -9.46
N GLU A 76 -21.95 25.83 -10.30
CA GLU A 76 -20.98 24.80 -9.97
C GLU A 76 -19.62 25.42 -9.65
N ALA A 77 -18.91 24.83 -8.68
CA ALA A 77 -17.53 25.13 -8.29
C ALA A 77 -16.71 23.84 -8.52
N PRO A 78 -16.04 23.69 -9.69
CA PRO A 78 -15.32 22.46 -10.03
C PRO A 78 -14.23 22.10 -9.01
N GLU A 79 -13.63 23.09 -8.36
CA GLU A 79 -12.63 22.94 -7.29
C GLU A 79 -13.20 22.35 -5.99
N LEU A 80 -14.53 22.23 -5.88
CA LEU A 80 -15.25 21.62 -4.76
C LEU A 80 -16.01 20.35 -5.17
N ALA A 81 -15.80 19.80 -6.37
CA ALA A 81 -16.57 18.66 -6.90
C ALA A 81 -16.51 17.41 -6.00
N HIS A 82 -15.38 17.14 -5.34
CA HIS A 82 -15.21 16.06 -4.37
C HIS A 82 -16.00 16.26 -3.06
N ALA A 83 -16.42 17.50 -2.77
CA ALA A 83 -17.16 17.89 -1.58
C ALA A 83 -18.65 18.16 -1.87
N LEU A 84 -19.14 17.79 -3.06
CA LEU A 84 -20.54 18.01 -3.46
C LEU A 84 -21.50 17.13 -2.65
N VAL A 85 -22.42 17.78 -1.93
CA VAL A 85 -23.54 17.14 -1.22
C VAL A 85 -24.74 16.97 -2.16
N GLY A 86 -24.92 17.90 -3.11
CA GLY A 86 -25.85 17.74 -4.22
C GLY A 86 -26.34 19.06 -4.81
N ARG A 87 -27.44 18.99 -5.57
CA ARG A 87 -28.12 20.13 -6.22
C ARG A 87 -29.55 20.23 -5.70
N ALA A 88 -30.04 21.45 -5.54
CA ALA A 88 -31.45 21.68 -5.21
C ALA A 88 -31.99 23.01 -5.76
N GLU A 89 -33.27 23.01 -6.12
CA GLU A 89 -33.97 24.19 -6.63
C GLU A 89 -34.44 25.06 -5.45
N HIS A 90 -34.01 26.33 -5.40
CA HIS A 90 -34.43 27.29 -4.39
C HIS A 90 -35.48 28.23 -4.96
N GLY A 91 -36.73 28.15 -4.48
CA GLY A 91 -37.92 28.80 -5.08
C GLY A 91 -37.97 30.34 -5.16
N VAL A 92 -36.84 31.02 -4.94
CA VAL A 92 -36.60 32.46 -5.17
C VAL A 92 -35.25 32.75 -5.86
N LEU A 93 -34.28 31.81 -5.83
CA LEU A 93 -32.90 32.02 -6.32
C LEU A 93 -32.49 31.08 -7.47
N GLY A 94 -33.40 30.22 -7.94
CA GLY A 94 -33.09 29.17 -8.91
C GLY A 94 -32.29 28.04 -8.30
N GLU A 95 -31.68 27.22 -9.16
CA GLU A 95 -30.79 26.14 -8.77
C GLU A 95 -29.67 26.60 -7.82
N ARG A 96 -29.30 25.72 -6.88
CA ARG A 96 -28.20 25.88 -5.93
C ARG A 96 -27.37 24.61 -5.89
N TRP A 97 -26.06 24.79 -5.93
CA TRP A 97 -25.07 23.74 -5.71
C TRP A 97 -24.67 23.75 -4.23
N VAL A 98 -24.68 22.58 -3.60
CA VAL A 98 -24.55 22.42 -2.14
C VAL A 98 -23.32 21.59 -1.82
N TYR A 99 -22.39 22.14 -1.04
CA TYR A 99 -21.09 21.53 -0.72
C TYR A 99 -20.91 21.38 0.79
N ASP A 100 -20.06 20.44 1.22
CA ASP A 100 -19.57 20.40 2.60
C ASP A 100 -18.76 21.66 2.86
N GLY A 101 -19.20 22.45 3.83
CA GLY A 101 -18.58 23.73 4.14
C GLY A 101 -17.10 23.58 4.51
N CYS A 102 -16.67 22.47 5.11
CA CYS A 102 -15.27 22.31 5.53
C CYS A 102 -14.26 22.36 4.37
N HIS A 103 -14.67 22.07 3.13
CA HIS A 103 -13.81 22.22 1.94
C HIS A 103 -13.97 23.58 1.23
N ASP A 104 -15.01 24.36 1.55
CA ASP A 104 -15.30 25.64 0.90
C ASP A 104 -14.50 26.78 1.59
N PRO A 105 -13.63 27.50 0.85
CA PRO A 105 -12.82 28.57 1.44
C PRO A 105 -13.65 29.72 2.04
N VAL A 106 -14.91 29.90 1.62
CA VAL A 106 -15.80 30.94 2.18
C VAL A 106 -16.35 30.53 3.55
N PHE A 107 -16.67 29.24 3.75
CA PHE A 107 -16.97 28.75 5.11
C PHE A 107 -15.72 28.81 5.98
N ALA A 108 -14.57 28.32 5.50
CA ALA A 108 -13.33 28.34 6.28
C ALA A 108 -12.97 29.77 6.74
N ALA A 109 -13.09 30.76 5.85
CA ALA A 109 -12.88 32.17 6.19
C ALA A 109 -13.91 32.69 7.21
N ALA A 110 -15.21 32.44 6.99
CA ALA A 110 -16.27 32.89 7.89
C ALA A 110 -16.21 32.20 9.27
N PHE A 111 -15.72 30.96 9.33
CA PHE A 111 -15.54 30.20 10.58
C PHE A 111 -14.32 30.68 11.37
N VAL A 112 -13.22 31.06 10.69
CA VAL A 112 -12.10 31.77 11.31
C VAL A 112 -12.53 33.17 11.79
N ASP A 113 -13.35 33.90 11.03
CA ASP A 113 -13.89 35.20 11.48
C ASP A 113 -14.84 35.01 12.69
N LEU A 114 -15.58 33.91 12.82
CA LEU A 114 -16.34 33.56 14.04
C LEU A 114 -15.39 33.29 15.23
N LEU A 115 -14.42 32.39 15.05
CA LEU A 115 -13.45 31.97 16.07
C LEU A 115 -12.66 33.16 16.65
N THR A 116 -12.23 34.08 15.79
CA THR A 116 -11.48 35.30 16.15
C THR A 116 -12.36 36.47 16.61
N GLY A 117 -13.68 36.29 16.70
CA GLY A 117 -14.63 37.31 17.17
C GLY A 117 -14.91 38.45 16.17
N ARG A 118 -14.50 38.31 14.91
CA ARG A 118 -14.76 39.27 13.81
C ARG A 118 -16.20 39.18 13.29
N ALA A 119 -16.79 37.99 13.33
CA ALA A 119 -18.16 37.71 12.96
C ALA A 119 -18.96 37.15 14.15
N GLN A 120 -20.30 37.22 14.06
CA GLN A 120 -21.21 36.59 15.00
C GLN A 120 -22.13 35.63 14.26
N ALA A 121 -22.35 34.44 14.82
CA ALA A 121 -23.31 33.49 14.29
C ALA A 121 -24.72 34.11 14.20
N GLN A 122 -25.43 33.80 13.11
CA GLN A 122 -26.79 34.29 12.84
C GLN A 122 -27.80 33.15 12.97
N HIS A 123 -29.02 33.47 13.39
CA HIS A 123 -30.12 32.52 13.52
C HIS A 123 -30.60 32.02 12.14
N THR A 124 -30.85 30.72 12.03
CA THR A 124 -31.02 30.02 10.73
C THR A 124 -32.17 30.54 9.87
N SER A 125 -33.28 30.94 10.50
CA SER A 125 -34.52 31.33 9.81
C SER A 125 -34.76 32.85 9.72
N THR A 126 -33.88 33.67 10.31
CA THR A 126 -34.06 35.14 10.40
C THR A 126 -32.73 35.86 10.18
N SER A 127 -32.55 36.47 9.00
CA SER A 127 -31.36 37.26 8.66
C SER A 127 -31.10 38.41 9.65
N HIS A 128 -29.83 38.74 9.87
CA HIS A 128 -29.37 39.83 10.75
C HIS A 128 -29.91 39.74 12.20
N THR A 129 -30.17 38.51 12.66
CA THR A 129 -30.56 38.19 14.04
C THR A 129 -29.47 37.28 14.59
N PRO A 130 -28.64 37.73 15.54
CA PRO A 130 -27.60 36.87 16.14
C PRO A 130 -28.19 35.60 16.77
N GLU A 131 -27.43 34.50 16.71
CA GLU A 131 -27.66 33.29 17.49
C GLU A 131 -26.68 33.31 18.69
N PRO A 132 -27.07 33.85 19.84
CA PRO A 132 -26.17 34.07 20.98
C PRO A 132 -25.72 32.77 21.66
N ARG A 133 -26.27 31.62 21.27
CA ARG A 133 -25.86 30.31 21.78
C ARG A 133 -24.61 29.75 21.07
N VAL A 134 -24.13 30.39 20.00
CA VAL A 134 -22.91 29.99 19.27
C VAL A 134 -21.86 31.10 19.37
N VAL A 135 -20.73 30.78 20.00
CA VAL A 135 -19.70 31.76 20.39
C VAL A 135 -18.31 31.21 20.09
N GLY A 136 -17.49 32.00 19.40
CA GLY A 136 -16.05 31.75 19.25
C GLY A 136 -15.27 32.37 20.41
N HIS A 137 -14.30 31.62 20.94
CA HIS A 137 -13.43 32.01 22.04
C HIS A 137 -11.98 31.90 21.60
N THR A 138 -11.21 32.98 21.74
CA THR A 138 -9.78 33.06 21.41
C THR A 138 -9.03 33.78 22.54
N PRO A 139 -7.80 33.36 22.92
CA PRO A 139 -7.00 34.06 23.92
C PRO A 139 -6.56 35.47 23.47
N GLY A 140 -7.33 36.48 23.86
CA GLY A 140 -7.02 37.90 23.59
C GLY A 140 -7.61 38.42 22.26
N ASP A 141 -7.12 39.57 21.80
CA ASP A 141 -7.64 40.24 20.61
C ASP A 141 -7.02 39.71 19.30
N ALA A 142 -7.59 38.62 18.80
CA ALA A 142 -7.30 38.07 17.47
C ALA A 142 -8.13 38.70 16.34
N SER A 143 -8.96 39.72 16.62
CA SER A 143 -9.90 40.29 15.62
C SER A 143 -9.21 41.00 14.44
N HIS A 144 -7.89 41.14 14.50
CA HIS A 144 -7.02 41.68 13.46
C HIS A 144 -6.45 40.60 12.50
N LEU A 145 -6.68 39.31 12.76
CA LEU A 145 -6.26 38.19 11.90
C LEU A 145 -7.32 37.86 10.85
N ARG A 146 -6.94 37.23 9.74
CA ARG A 146 -7.84 36.57 8.77
C ARG A 146 -7.21 35.31 8.21
N LEU A 147 -8.05 34.43 7.65
CA LEU A 147 -7.60 33.33 6.80
C LEU A 147 -6.99 33.86 5.49
N ALA A 148 -5.80 33.36 5.13
CA ALA A 148 -5.18 33.58 3.81
C ALA A 148 -5.25 32.32 2.92
N ARG A 149 -5.13 31.13 3.52
CA ARG A 149 -5.28 29.82 2.87
C ARG A 149 -5.75 28.79 3.89
N HIS A 150 -6.61 27.86 3.48
CA HIS A 150 -6.85 26.63 4.24
C HIS A 150 -6.49 25.39 3.40
N THR A 151 -6.39 24.23 4.04
CA THR A 151 -6.37 22.91 3.41
C THR A 151 -6.95 21.89 4.41
N VAL A 152 -7.80 20.96 3.95
CA VAL A 152 -8.44 19.96 4.81
C VAL A 152 -7.53 18.74 4.95
N LEU A 153 -7.41 18.18 6.15
CA LEU A 153 -6.70 16.92 6.38
C LEU A 153 -7.59 15.71 6.02
N SER A 154 -7.00 14.72 5.36
CA SER A 154 -7.66 13.45 5.02
C SER A 154 -7.20 12.35 5.97
N GLY A 155 -8.14 11.73 6.69
CA GLY A 155 -7.85 10.59 7.58
C GLY A 155 -8.88 10.38 8.70
N GLU A 156 -9.51 11.46 9.16
CA GLU A 156 -10.15 11.57 10.48
C GLU A 156 -11.49 10.83 10.65
N GLN A 157 -11.80 10.48 11.91
CA GLN A 157 -12.94 9.61 12.28
C GLN A 157 -14.05 10.28 13.12
N SER A 158 -13.82 11.42 13.77
CA SER A 158 -14.82 12.12 14.61
C SER A 158 -15.01 13.61 14.26
N ASN A 159 -14.05 14.18 13.55
CA ASN A 159 -13.91 15.61 13.27
C ASN A 159 -13.47 15.84 11.81
N THR A 160 -13.19 17.10 11.45
CA THR A 160 -12.62 17.49 10.16
C THR A 160 -11.70 18.68 10.37
N SER A 161 -10.39 18.48 10.24
CA SER A 161 -9.38 19.49 10.54
C SER A 161 -9.03 20.35 9.33
N LEU A 162 -9.03 21.67 9.57
CA LEU A 162 -8.61 22.68 8.61
C LEU A 162 -7.22 23.20 9.01
N ILE A 163 -6.18 22.98 8.20
CA ILE A 163 -4.90 23.68 8.35
C ILE A 163 -5.07 25.08 7.78
N CYS A 164 -5.20 26.07 8.65
CA CYS A 164 -5.47 27.46 8.34
C CYS A 164 -4.20 28.32 8.48
N THR A 165 -3.68 28.82 7.37
CA THR A 165 -2.64 29.86 7.37
C THR A 165 -3.29 31.23 7.54
N LEU A 166 -2.97 31.91 8.63
CA LEU A 166 -3.55 33.22 8.99
C LEU A 166 -2.62 34.39 8.62
N VAL A 167 -3.19 35.57 8.39
CA VAL A 167 -2.47 36.84 8.17
C VAL A 167 -2.98 37.95 9.07
N SER A 168 -2.07 38.81 9.53
CA SER A 168 -2.36 40.00 10.34
C SER A 168 -2.71 41.19 9.44
N GLU A 169 -3.98 41.64 9.41
CA GLU A 169 -4.45 42.71 8.51
C GLU A 169 -3.57 43.99 8.53
N PRO A 170 -3.15 44.54 9.69
CA PRO A 170 -2.41 45.80 9.73
C PRO A 170 -0.98 45.72 9.17
N THR A 171 -0.43 44.51 9.01
CA THR A 171 0.98 44.28 8.65
C THR A 171 1.17 43.39 7.42
N GLN A 172 0.12 42.64 7.03
CA GLN A 172 0.16 41.54 6.07
C GLN A 172 1.20 40.45 6.42
N THR A 173 1.58 40.35 7.70
CA THR A 173 2.48 39.30 8.19
C THR A 173 1.74 37.98 8.25
N VAL A 174 2.33 36.93 7.68
CA VAL A 174 1.86 35.54 7.78
C VAL A 174 2.18 35.02 9.17
N MET A 175 1.17 34.46 9.84
CA MET A 175 1.27 33.84 11.15
C MET A 175 1.66 32.36 11.01
N PRO A 176 2.10 31.69 12.10
CA PRO A 176 2.09 30.23 12.18
C PRO A 176 0.71 29.69 11.78
N SER A 177 0.67 28.52 11.13
CA SER A 177 -0.62 27.91 10.75
C SER A 177 -1.31 27.31 11.96
N VAL A 178 -2.64 27.33 11.93
CA VAL A 178 -3.51 26.85 13.00
C VAL A 178 -4.31 25.66 12.47
N MET A 179 -4.29 24.54 13.17
CA MET A 179 -5.16 23.39 12.90
C MET A 179 -6.49 23.59 13.63
N VAL A 180 -7.59 23.68 12.87
CA VAL A 180 -8.95 23.84 13.40
C VAL A 180 -9.71 22.52 13.22
N LYS A 181 -9.76 21.69 14.28
CA LYS A 181 -10.65 20.52 14.36
C LYS A 181 -12.11 20.99 14.40
N VAL A 182 -12.87 20.83 13.33
CA VAL A 182 -14.33 21.00 13.35
C VAL A 182 -14.95 19.69 13.85
N PHE A 183 -15.57 19.68 15.02
CA PHE A 183 -16.21 18.47 15.55
C PHE A 183 -17.43 18.12 14.70
N ARG A 184 -17.48 16.89 14.17
CA ARG A 184 -18.55 16.43 13.26
C ARG A 184 -19.56 15.57 14.00
N VAL A 185 -19.11 14.76 14.95
CA VAL A 185 -19.95 14.20 16.02
C VAL A 185 -19.96 15.18 17.21
N LEU A 186 -21.13 15.47 17.77
CA LEU A 186 -21.29 16.33 18.95
C LEU A 186 -21.72 15.51 20.18
N ALA A 187 -21.23 15.92 21.35
CA ALA A 187 -21.66 15.45 22.65
C ALA A 187 -21.84 16.64 23.61
N ALA A 188 -22.73 16.48 24.60
CA ALA A 188 -23.00 17.53 25.57
C ALA A 188 -21.93 17.59 26.67
N GLY A 189 -21.63 18.80 27.14
CA GLY A 189 -20.53 19.10 28.08
C GLY A 189 -19.26 19.57 27.37
N ASP A 190 -18.26 19.92 28.17
CA ASP A 190 -16.99 20.46 27.70
C ASP A 190 -16.11 19.36 27.09
N ASN A 191 -15.51 19.59 25.92
CA ASN A 191 -14.67 18.59 25.26
C ASN A 191 -13.29 18.50 25.95
N PRO A 192 -12.80 17.31 26.34
CA PRO A 192 -11.44 17.13 26.88
C PRO A 192 -10.33 17.75 26.03
N ASP A 193 -10.41 17.69 24.69
CA ASP A 193 -9.38 18.27 23.82
C ASP A 193 -9.30 19.80 23.96
N VAL A 194 -10.45 20.47 24.13
CA VAL A 194 -10.54 21.91 24.42
C VAL A 194 -10.05 22.23 25.83
N VAL A 195 -10.57 21.51 26.84
CA VAL A 195 -10.35 21.81 28.26
C VAL A 195 -8.90 21.49 28.68
N VAL A 196 -8.41 20.31 28.30
CA VAL A 196 -7.13 19.78 28.79
C VAL A 196 -5.95 20.42 28.07
N ALA A 197 -5.96 20.47 26.73
CA ALA A 197 -4.92 21.18 25.99
C ALA A 197 -4.99 22.70 26.23
N GLY A 198 -6.19 23.28 26.33
CA GLY A 198 -6.39 24.69 26.66
C GLY A 198 -5.77 25.08 28.01
N ALA A 199 -5.99 24.28 29.06
CA ALA A 199 -5.41 24.54 30.38
C ALA A 199 -3.89 24.33 30.41
N LEU A 200 -3.37 23.30 29.74
CA LEU A 200 -1.92 23.05 29.63
C LEU A 200 -1.21 24.16 28.83
N SER A 201 -1.82 24.65 27.75
CA SER A 201 -1.31 25.76 26.96
C SER A 201 -1.36 27.09 27.74
N ALA A 202 -2.43 27.34 28.52
CA ALA A 202 -2.55 28.53 29.36
C ALA A 202 -1.53 28.59 30.51
N ASP A 203 -1.12 27.43 31.04
CA ASP A 203 -0.02 27.28 32.01
C ASP A 203 1.38 27.34 31.35
N GLY A 204 1.45 27.49 30.01
CA GLY A 204 2.69 27.63 29.25
C GLY A 204 3.48 26.33 29.10
N SER A 205 2.80 25.18 29.12
CA SER A 205 3.44 23.87 28.93
C SER A 205 4.08 23.76 27.53
N PRO A 206 5.38 23.44 27.42
CA PRO A 206 6.04 23.20 26.13
C PRO A 206 5.73 21.82 25.53
N TYR A 207 4.92 21.00 26.22
CA TYR A 207 4.62 19.62 25.87
C TYR A 207 3.25 19.44 25.20
N VAL A 208 2.58 20.54 24.82
CA VAL A 208 1.36 20.57 23.99
C VAL A 208 1.47 21.71 22.96
N PRO A 209 0.78 21.66 21.82
CA PRO A 209 0.74 22.79 20.89
C PRO A 209 0.04 24.00 21.53
N ALA A 210 0.40 25.22 21.12
CA ALA A 210 -0.29 26.42 21.63
C ALA A 210 -1.76 26.46 21.18
N VAL A 211 -2.69 26.60 22.13
CA VAL A 211 -4.13 26.68 21.82
C VAL A 211 -4.49 28.07 21.30
N PHE A 212 -5.11 28.09 20.12
CA PHE A 212 -5.56 29.29 19.44
C PHE A 212 -7.01 29.65 19.80
N GLY A 213 -7.87 28.66 20.09
CA GLY A 213 -9.24 28.92 20.52
C GLY A 213 -10.18 27.72 20.42
N HIS A 214 -11.48 27.96 20.61
CA HIS A 214 -12.55 26.99 20.38
C HIS A 214 -13.86 27.70 20.01
N VAL A 215 -14.86 26.95 19.53
CA VAL A 215 -16.23 27.46 19.29
C VAL A 215 -17.18 26.62 20.13
N SER A 216 -17.98 27.24 20.99
CA SER A 216 -19.03 26.57 21.79
C SER A 216 -20.41 26.78 21.17
N GLY A 217 -21.31 25.81 21.31
CA GLY A 217 -22.67 25.85 20.80
C GLY A 217 -23.72 25.28 21.77
N ALA A 218 -24.99 25.37 21.38
CA ALA A 218 -26.10 24.67 22.03
C ALA A 218 -27.13 24.14 21.02
N TRP A 219 -27.78 23.03 21.36
CA TRP A 219 -28.76 22.31 20.54
C TRP A 219 -29.75 21.55 21.43
N GLU A 220 -30.88 21.11 20.86
CA GLU A 220 -31.84 20.25 21.57
C GLU A 220 -31.26 18.82 21.70
N ASP A 221 -31.16 18.30 22.91
CA ASP A 221 -30.82 16.89 23.12
C ASP A 221 -31.97 15.98 22.63
N PRO A 222 -31.72 15.09 21.64
CA PRO A 222 -32.76 14.21 21.10
C PRO A 222 -33.33 13.21 22.12
N ALA A 223 -32.61 12.89 23.20
CA ALA A 223 -33.08 11.95 24.23
C ALA A 223 -34.03 12.59 25.26
N THR A 224 -33.84 13.87 25.59
CA THR A 224 -34.65 14.58 26.62
C THR A 224 -35.54 15.70 26.10
N GLY A 225 -35.28 16.23 24.90
CA GLY A 225 -35.96 17.41 24.37
C GLY A 225 -35.61 18.71 25.11
N THR A 226 -34.40 18.80 25.68
CA THR A 226 -33.91 19.99 26.40
C THR A 226 -32.67 20.61 25.73
N ASP A 227 -32.52 21.93 25.78
CA ASP A 227 -31.32 22.61 25.27
C ASP A 227 -30.08 22.17 26.09
N VAL A 228 -29.11 21.54 25.43
CA VAL A 228 -27.78 21.20 25.95
C VAL A 228 -26.71 22.01 25.22
N ALA A 229 -25.52 22.13 25.82
CA ALA A 229 -24.39 22.86 25.27
C ALA A 229 -23.10 22.02 25.26
N GLY A 230 -22.16 22.39 24.41
CA GLY A 230 -20.85 21.76 24.27
C GLY A 230 -20.02 22.40 23.15
N ASP A 231 -18.83 21.86 22.90
CA ASP A 231 -17.92 22.39 21.88
C ASP A 231 -18.28 21.93 20.46
N LEU A 232 -18.13 22.84 19.50
CA LEU A 232 -18.37 22.67 18.06
C LEU A 232 -17.07 22.61 17.25
N ALA A 233 -15.99 23.22 17.73
CA ALA A 233 -14.66 23.13 17.12
C ALA A 233 -13.57 23.53 18.11
N PHE A 234 -12.35 23.03 17.88
CA PHE A 234 -11.14 23.34 18.62
C PHE A 234 -10.03 23.80 17.67
N ALA A 235 -9.18 24.73 18.10
CA ALA A 235 -8.13 25.32 17.28
C ALA A 235 -6.81 25.41 18.05
N GLN A 236 -5.74 24.86 17.48
CA GLN A 236 -4.38 24.86 18.04
C GLN A 236 -3.31 25.11 16.98
N GLU A 237 -2.09 25.37 17.41
CA GLU A 237 -0.90 25.46 16.56
C GLU A 237 -0.70 24.19 15.72
N PHE A 238 -0.47 24.37 14.41
CA PHE A 238 -0.07 23.30 13.51
C PHE A 238 1.46 23.24 13.42
N LEU A 239 2.05 22.11 13.79
CA LEU A 239 3.49 21.87 13.75
C LEU A 239 3.88 21.22 12.41
N PRO A 240 4.50 21.93 11.46
CA PRO A 240 4.85 21.38 10.16
C PRO A 240 6.13 20.51 10.23
N GLY A 241 6.13 19.38 9.52
CA GLY A 241 7.34 18.56 9.34
C GLY A 241 7.78 17.74 10.56
N VAL A 242 6.89 17.55 11.54
CA VAL A 242 7.09 16.63 12.67
C VAL A 242 6.68 15.20 12.31
N GLU A 243 7.31 14.21 12.94
CA GLU A 243 6.92 12.79 12.86
C GLU A 243 6.21 12.37 14.16
N ASP A 244 5.30 11.41 14.07
CA ASP A 244 4.76 10.75 15.27
C ASP A 244 5.83 9.88 15.95
N ALA A 245 5.78 9.77 17.28
CA ALA A 245 6.77 9.05 18.07
C ALA A 245 6.76 7.54 17.78
N TRP A 246 5.66 7.01 17.22
CA TRP A 246 5.56 5.61 16.81
C TRP A 246 6.48 5.31 15.63
N ARG A 247 6.46 6.13 14.57
CA ARG A 247 7.40 6.03 13.44
C ARG A 247 8.86 6.20 13.86
N VAL A 248 9.16 7.11 14.80
CA VAL A 248 10.53 7.28 15.29
C VAL A 248 10.99 6.05 16.11
N ALA A 249 10.15 5.54 17.01
CA ALA A 249 10.48 4.39 17.85
C ALA A 249 10.59 3.07 17.05
N THR A 250 9.65 2.80 16.13
CA THR A 250 9.67 1.59 15.28
C THR A 250 10.86 1.58 14.32
N ARG A 251 11.21 2.74 13.73
CA ARG A 251 12.43 2.89 12.92
C ARG A 251 13.69 2.57 13.72
N ALA A 252 13.81 3.12 14.93
CA ALA A 252 14.93 2.85 15.82
C ALA A 252 15.00 1.37 16.25
N ALA A 253 13.85 0.75 16.55
CA ALA A 253 13.79 -0.68 16.87
C ALA A 253 14.23 -1.56 15.69
N ALA A 254 13.67 -1.33 14.50
CA ALA A 254 14.00 -2.10 13.29
C ALA A 254 15.46 -1.92 12.83
N ALA A 255 16.09 -0.79 13.14
CA ALA A 255 17.51 -0.53 12.88
C ALA A 255 18.45 -0.95 14.03
N GLY A 256 17.92 -1.45 15.15
CA GLY A 256 18.71 -1.78 16.35
C GLY A 256 19.33 -0.58 17.07
N GLU A 257 18.85 0.64 16.82
CA GLU A 257 19.40 1.89 17.36
C GLU A 257 18.99 2.12 18.83
N ASP A 258 19.87 2.76 19.62
CA ASP A 258 19.60 3.08 21.03
C ASP A 258 18.56 4.21 21.18
N PHE A 259 17.32 3.82 21.46
CA PHE A 259 16.22 4.74 21.73
C PHE A 259 16.17 5.26 23.18
N SER A 260 17.14 4.92 24.04
CA SER A 260 17.12 5.28 25.47
C SER A 260 17.04 6.78 25.74
N GLU A 261 17.78 7.61 25.00
CA GLU A 261 17.75 9.06 25.20
C GLU A 261 16.45 9.72 24.69
N PRO A 262 15.95 9.43 23.47
CA PRO A 262 14.60 9.80 23.05
C PRO A 262 13.51 9.38 24.06
N ALA A 263 13.52 8.12 24.54
CA ALA A 263 12.57 7.61 25.53
C ALA A 263 12.69 8.33 26.88
N ARG A 264 13.91 8.65 27.33
CA ARG A 264 14.14 9.44 28.55
C ARG A 264 13.50 10.82 28.47
N ARG A 265 13.65 11.53 27.34
CA ARG A 265 13.00 12.82 27.13
C ARG A 265 11.48 12.69 27.06
N LEU A 266 10.95 11.58 26.52
CA LEU A 266 9.52 11.29 26.51
C LEU A 266 8.97 11.18 27.94
N GLY A 267 9.68 10.47 28.82
CA GLY A 267 9.32 10.39 30.24
C GLY A 267 9.32 11.74 30.96
N VAL A 268 10.29 12.60 30.64
CA VAL A 268 10.34 13.99 31.15
C VAL A 268 9.13 14.80 30.66
N ALA A 269 8.73 14.64 29.40
CA ALA A 269 7.56 15.30 28.82
C ALA A 269 6.25 14.83 29.48
N THR A 270 6.04 13.52 29.63
CA THR A 270 4.85 12.95 30.30
C THR A 270 4.74 13.43 31.76
N ALA A 271 5.84 13.43 32.52
CA ALA A 271 5.88 14.01 33.86
C ALA A 271 5.69 15.55 33.85
N GLY A 272 6.07 16.24 32.77
CA GLY A 272 5.73 17.64 32.52
C GLY A 272 4.23 17.88 32.39
N ILE A 273 3.58 17.11 31.52
CA ILE A 273 2.12 17.11 31.29
C ILE A 273 1.38 16.84 32.59
N HIS A 274 1.68 15.75 33.31
CA HIS A 274 1.00 15.41 34.56
C HIS A 274 1.10 16.51 35.63
N ARG A 275 2.27 17.17 35.77
CA ARG A 275 2.43 18.31 36.68
C ARG A 275 1.65 19.55 36.23
N GLY A 276 1.47 19.75 34.92
CA GLY A 276 0.57 20.77 34.38
C GLY A 276 -0.89 20.46 34.69
N LEU A 277 -1.33 19.20 34.53
CA LEU A 277 -2.69 18.75 34.86
C LEU A 277 -3.01 18.93 36.35
N VAL A 278 -2.08 18.64 37.26
CA VAL A 278 -2.25 18.92 38.71
C VAL A 278 -2.28 20.42 39.01
N ARG A 279 -1.52 21.27 38.29
CA ARG A 279 -1.62 22.74 38.42
C ARG A 279 -2.97 23.28 37.94
N ALA A 280 -3.49 22.76 36.84
CA ALA A 280 -4.72 23.21 36.19
C ALA A 280 -5.98 22.73 36.92
N PHE A 281 -6.04 21.45 37.28
CA PHE A 281 -7.27 20.78 37.76
C PHE A 281 -7.18 20.28 39.22
N GLY A 282 -5.98 20.34 39.82
CA GLY A 282 -5.71 19.77 41.15
C GLY A 282 -5.51 18.25 41.14
N SER A 283 -5.35 17.71 42.34
CA SER A 283 -5.37 16.28 42.64
C SER A 283 -6.26 16.03 43.87
N ALA A 284 -6.76 14.82 44.04
CA ALA A 284 -7.58 14.43 45.19
C ALA A 284 -7.24 13.01 45.69
N PRO A 285 -7.18 12.77 47.01
CA PRO A 285 -6.92 11.45 47.55
C PRO A 285 -8.05 10.47 47.21
N VAL A 286 -7.68 9.23 46.87
CA VAL A 286 -8.61 8.16 46.49
C VAL A 286 -9.51 7.78 47.66
N ASP A 287 -10.83 7.88 47.49
CA ASP A 287 -11.81 7.34 48.43
C ASP A 287 -12.08 5.83 48.21
N GLU A 288 -12.65 5.17 49.21
CA GLU A 288 -12.91 3.72 49.18
C GLU A 288 -13.85 3.29 48.03
N GLN A 289 -14.80 4.15 47.64
CA GLN A 289 -15.75 3.91 46.54
C GLN A 289 -15.11 4.19 45.16
N GLN A 290 -14.16 5.11 45.05
CA GLN A 290 -13.30 5.29 43.87
C GLN A 290 -12.40 4.07 43.69
N ARG A 291 -11.67 3.66 44.74
CA ARG A 291 -10.81 2.47 44.73
C ARG A 291 -11.56 1.21 44.33
N ALA A 292 -12.71 0.96 44.96
CA ALA A 292 -13.55 -0.20 44.64
C ALA A 292 -14.04 -0.20 43.18
N ARG A 293 -14.39 0.97 42.62
CA ARG A 293 -14.78 1.09 41.20
C ARG A 293 -13.62 0.80 40.26
N VAL A 294 -12.43 1.34 40.51
CA VAL A 294 -11.25 1.07 39.67
C VAL A 294 -10.90 -0.42 39.70
N LEU A 295 -10.83 -1.03 40.89
CA LEU A 295 -10.52 -2.46 41.04
C LEU A 295 -11.59 -3.37 40.41
N ALA A 296 -12.87 -3.06 40.57
CA ALA A 296 -13.95 -3.80 39.92
C ALA A 296 -13.88 -3.68 38.39
N SER A 297 -13.54 -2.50 37.86
CA SER A 297 -13.39 -2.26 36.42
C SER A 297 -12.23 -3.06 35.82
N ILE A 298 -11.06 -3.09 36.49
CA ILE A 298 -9.90 -3.89 36.09
C ILE A 298 -10.23 -5.39 36.16
N ARG A 299 -10.81 -5.86 37.28
CA ARG A 299 -11.18 -7.27 37.45
C ARG A 299 -12.22 -7.72 36.40
N ALA A 300 -13.22 -6.90 36.08
CA ALA A 300 -14.19 -7.21 35.04
C ALA A 300 -13.56 -7.33 33.65
N ARG A 301 -12.65 -6.42 33.27
CA ARG A 301 -11.87 -6.56 32.02
C ARG A 301 -11.00 -7.80 32.01
N ALA A 302 -10.33 -8.11 33.12
CA ALA A 302 -9.49 -9.29 33.24
C ALA A 302 -10.29 -10.60 33.11
N THR A 303 -11.46 -10.70 33.76
CA THR A 303 -12.35 -11.85 33.61
C THR A 303 -12.85 -12.00 32.17
N ALA A 304 -13.25 -10.90 31.52
CA ALA A 304 -13.65 -10.93 30.11
C ALA A 304 -12.50 -11.37 29.19
N ALA A 305 -11.29 -10.81 29.38
CA ALA A 305 -10.12 -11.16 28.58
C ALA A 305 -9.71 -12.64 28.72
N VAL A 306 -9.70 -13.18 29.95
CA VAL A 306 -9.37 -14.59 30.21
C VAL A 306 -10.45 -15.55 29.66
N ALA A 307 -11.72 -15.13 29.62
CA ALA A 307 -12.80 -15.90 29.00
C ALA A 307 -12.78 -15.84 27.46
N GLU A 308 -12.31 -14.72 26.88
CA GLU A 308 -12.37 -14.47 25.44
C GLU A 308 -11.12 -14.91 24.68
N VAL A 309 -9.92 -14.80 25.26
CA VAL A 309 -8.65 -15.09 24.57
C VAL A 309 -8.10 -16.45 25.04
N PRO A 310 -8.13 -17.52 24.22
CA PRO A 310 -7.78 -18.87 24.68
C PRO A 310 -6.37 -19.01 25.26
N ALA A 311 -5.41 -18.23 24.76
CA ALA A 311 -4.03 -18.21 25.26
C ALA A 311 -3.88 -17.65 26.69
N LEU A 312 -4.92 -17.04 27.26
CA LEU A 312 -4.94 -16.51 28.63
C LEU A 312 -5.49 -17.49 29.67
N ALA A 313 -6.06 -18.64 29.26
CA ALA A 313 -6.70 -19.59 30.18
C ALA A 313 -5.76 -20.07 31.29
N ASP A 314 -4.53 -20.49 30.94
CA ASP A 314 -3.50 -20.91 31.90
C ASP A 314 -2.93 -19.75 32.75
N LEU A 315 -3.11 -18.51 32.29
CA LEU A 315 -2.65 -17.30 33.00
C LEU A 315 -3.70 -16.75 33.97
N GLY A 316 -4.98 -17.09 33.84
CA GLY A 316 -6.07 -16.61 34.71
C GLY A 316 -5.75 -16.68 36.22
N PRO A 317 -5.32 -17.83 36.77
CA PRO A 317 -4.95 -17.95 38.18
C PRO A 317 -3.73 -17.11 38.58
N ALA A 318 -2.88 -16.69 37.64
CA ALA A 318 -1.76 -15.77 37.89
C ALA A 318 -2.21 -14.31 37.83
N VAL A 319 -3.07 -13.95 36.87
CA VAL A 319 -3.74 -12.65 36.78
C VAL A 319 -4.51 -12.34 38.06
N ASP A 320 -5.31 -13.28 38.56
CA ASP A 320 -6.06 -13.11 39.82
C ASP A 320 -5.15 -12.85 41.03
N ARG A 321 -4.00 -13.52 41.11
CA ARG A 321 -3.02 -13.25 42.17
C ARG A 321 -2.43 -11.84 42.05
N ALA A 322 -2.00 -11.45 40.85
CA ALA A 322 -1.42 -10.12 40.61
C ALA A 322 -2.42 -8.99 40.87
N LEU A 323 -3.70 -9.17 40.50
CA LEU A 323 -4.76 -8.20 40.81
C LEU A 323 -5.10 -8.14 42.31
N THR A 324 -4.94 -9.25 43.04
CA THR A 324 -5.16 -9.28 44.50
C THR A 324 -4.05 -8.58 45.29
N GLU A 325 -2.84 -8.41 44.73
CA GLU A 325 -1.83 -7.51 45.33
C GLU A 325 -2.34 -6.06 45.42
N LEU A 326 -3.21 -5.63 44.50
CA LEU A 326 -3.80 -4.28 44.49
C LEU A 326 -4.81 -4.05 45.61
N ASP A 327 -5.47 -5.10 46.10
CA ASP A 327 -6.37 -5.03 47.26
C ASP A 327 -5.59 -4.74 48.55
N HIS A 328 -4.33 -5.16 48.62
CA HIS A 328 -3.45 -5.03 49.80
C HIS A 328 -2.58 -3.77 49.81
N LEU A 329 -2.62 -2.93 48.77
CA LEU A 329 -1.94 -1.63 48.78
C LEU A 329 -2.53 -0.70 49.86
N GLU A 330 -1.79 -0.41 50.92
CA GLU A 330 -2.26 0.49 51.99
C GLU A 330 -2.46 1.94 51.52
N HIS A 331 -1.67 2.38 50.54
CA HIS A 331 -1.64 3.75 50.02
C HIS A 331 -1.81 3.75 48.51
N TRP A 332 -2.70 4.60 47.99
CA TRP A 332 -2.85 4.89 46.57
C TRP A 332 -2.42 6.34 46.30
N PRO A 333 -1.84 6.67 45.13
CA PRO A 333 -1.63 8.05 44.70
C PRO A 333 -2.98 8.80 44.59
N ASP A 334 -2.93 10.13 44.69
CA ASP A 334 -4.08 10.98 44.35
C ASP A 334 -4.55 10.72 42.91
N LEU A 335 -5.86 10.82 42.67
CA LEU A 335 -6.42 10.95 41.34
C LEU A 335 -6.20 12.38 40.83
N GLN A 336 -5.93 12.49 39.53
CA GLN A 336 -5.74 13.77 38.83
C GLN A 336 -6.36 13.66 37.43
N ARG A 337 -6.43 14.77 36.68
CA ARG A 337 -6.61 14.64 35.22
C ARG A 337 -5.39 13.95 34.61
N ILE A 338 -5.65 13.12 33.61
CA ILE A 338 -4.69 12.39 32.79
C ILE A 338 -4.99 12.65 31.31
N HIS A 339 -4.14 12.18 30.40
CA HIS A 339 -4.41 12.18 28.96
C HIS A 339 -5.45 11.11 28.59
N GLY A 340 -5.31 9.89 29.12
CA GLY A 340 -6.41 8.91 29.17
C GLY A 340 -6.49 7.90 28.02
N ASP A 341 -5.60 7.96 27.02
CA ASP A 341 -5.27 6.79 26.16
C ASP A 341 -3.79 6.79 25.71
N TYR A 342 -2.94 7.45 26.50
CA TYR A 342 -1.63 7.94 26.08
C TYR A 342 -0.68 6.88 25.48
N HIS A 343 -0.38 7.02 24.19
CA HIS A 343 0.52 6.13 23.45
C HIS A 343 1.39 6.88 22.42
N LEU A 344 2.40 6.24 21.83
CA LEU A 344 3.37 6.88 20.92
C LEU A 344 2.73 7.61 19.73
N GLY A 345 1.65 7.08 19.15
CA GLY A 345 0.90 7.74 18.07
C GLY A 345 0.22 9.07 18.45
N GLN A 346 0.08 9.41 19.73
CA GLN A 346 -0.47 10.69 20.24
C GLN A 346 0.65 11.68 20.64
N VAL A 347 1.88 11.42 20.23
CA VAL A 347 3.05 12.24 20.55
C VAL A 347 3.81 12.56 19.27
N LEU A 348 4.16 13.83 19.08
CA LEU A 348 4.90 14.34 17.93
C LEU A 348 6.34 14.68 18.33
N HIS A 349 7.30 14.30 17.50
CA HIS A 349 8.71 14.64 17.65
C HIS A 349 8.98 16.05 17.08
N HIS A 350 9.25 17.02 17.95
CA HIS A 350 9.48 18.41 17.56
C HIS A 350 10.90 18.87 17.93
N GLY A 351 11.79 18.83 16.94
CA GLY A 351 13.19 19.25 17.06
C GLY A 351 14.06 18.26 17.84
N GLN A 352 13.93 18.26 19.17
CA GLN A 352 14.52 17.28 20.09
C GLN A 352 13.55 16.83 21.18
N ASP A 353 12.44 17.53 21.38
CA ASP A 353 11.49 17.32 22.45
C ASP A 353 10.17 16.73 21.93
N TRP A 354 9.29 16.37 22.85
CA TRP A 354 8.05 15.64 22.58
C TRP A 354 6.83 16.47 22.93
N VAL A 355 5.86 16.51 22.01
CA VAL A 355 4.62 17.27 22.14
C VAL A 355 3.44 16.31 22.07
N ALA A 356 2.61 16.25 23.12
CA ALA A 356 1.40 15.43 23.15
C ALA A 356 0.23 16.14 22.47
N ILE A 357 -0.61 15.36 21.79
CA ILE A 357 -1.83 15.78 21.10
C ILE A 357 -3.00 14.86 21.47
N ASP A 358 -4.20 15.23 21.04
CA ASP A 358 -5.39 14.36 21.04
C ASP A 358 -5.82 13.88 22.43
N PHE A 359 -6.21 14.83 23.28
CA PHE A 359 -6.66 14.58 24.65
C PHE A 359 -8.12 14.10 24.72
N GLU A 360 -8.70 13.62 23.60
CA GLU A 360 -10.08 13.10 23.54
C GLU A 360 -10.29 11.86 24.43
N GLY A 361 -9.22 11.11 24.77
CA GLY A 361 -9.23 9.94 25.68
C GLY A 361 -9.94 8.69 25.12
N GLU A 362 -9.79 7.54 25.81
CA GLU A 362 -10.29 6.21 25.40
C GLU A 362 -11.65 6.27 24.63
N PRO A 363 -11.65 6.07 23.29
CA PRO A 363 -12.82 6.36 22.45
C PRO A 363 -14.11 5.61 22.81
N LEU A 364 -13.99 4.44 23.42
CA LEU A 364 -15.11 3.59 23.83
C LEU A 364 -15.81 4.06 25.12
N ARG A 365 -15.22 4.99 25.89
CA ARG A 365 -15.88 5.56 27.08
C ARG A 365 -16.78 6.75 26.71
N PRO A 366 -17.93 6.95 27.38
CA PRO A 366 -18.72 8.17 27.26
C PRO A 366 -17.89 9.42 27.61
N LEU A 367 -18.09 10.54 26.91
CA LEU A 367 -17.30 11.77 27.09
C LEU A 367 -17.29 12.26 28.56
N ALA A 368 -18.42 12.14 29.26
CA ALA A 368 -18.56 12.47 30.67
C ALA A 368 -17.68 11.61 31.60
N GLU A 369 -17.35 10.38 31.21
CA GLU A 369 -16.45 9.49 31.95
C GLU A 369 -14.97 9.75 31.62
N ARG A 370 -14.65 10.10 30.38
CA ARG A 370 -13.30 10.55 29.97
C ARG A 370 -12.87 11.82 30.73
N SER A 371 -13.83 12.61 31.18
CA SER A 371 -13.60 13.82 32.00
C SER A 371 -13.50 13.56 33.52
N LEU A 372 -13.37 12.31 33.98
CA LEU A 372 -13.14 11.98 35.39
C LEU A 372 -11.64 11.91 35.75
N PRO A 373 -11.24 12.28 36.98
CA PRO A 373 -9.89 12.02 37.47
C PRO A 373 -9.59 10.52 37.61
N ASP A 374 -8.38 10.10 37.21
CA ASP A 374 -7.86 8.74 37.31
C ASP A 374 -6.37 8.79 37.75
N LEU A 375 -5.71 7.64 37.86
CA LEU A 375 -4.31 7.51 38.24
C LEU A 375 -3.38 7.92 37.09
N ALA A 376 -2.45 8.84 37.36
CA ALA A 376 -1.37 9.22 36.44
C ALA A 376 -0.51 8.04 35.93
N MET A 377 -0.53 6.92 36.64
CA MET A 377 0.16 5.69 36.24
C MET A 377 -0.52 4.96 35.06
N ARG A 378 -1.76 5.30 34.68
CA ARG A 378 -2.42 4.74 33.49
C ARG A 378 -1.74 5.22 32.20
N ASP A 379 -1.43 6.51 32.10
CA ASP A 379 -0.69 7.06 30.95
C ASP A 379 0.75 6.52 30.88
N VAL A 380 1.40 6.33 32.05
CA VAL A 380 2.74 5.71 32.13
C VAL A 380 2.70 4.26 31.65
N ALA A 381 1.68 3.48 32.06
CA ALA A 381 1.47 2.12 31.58
C ALA A 381 1.18 2.07 30.08
N GLY A 382 0.30 2.93 29.56
CA GLY A 382 -0.02 3.04 28.13
C GLY A 382 1.21 3.32 27.27
N MET A 383 2.07 4.26 27.70
CA MET A 383 3.31 4.54 26.99
C MET A 383 4.34 3.40 27.09
N MET A 384 4.43 2.72 28.24
CA MET A 384 5.25 1.51 28.37
C MET A 384 4.79 0.38 27.46
N ARG A 385 3.48 0.14 27.34
CA ARG A 385 2.91 -0.81 26.37
C ARG A 385 3.25 -0.41 24.94
N SER A 386 3.10 0.87 24.60
CA SER A 386 3.38 1.40 23.26
C SER A 386 4.85 1.23 22.85
N LEU A 387 5.80 1.41 23.78
CA LEU A 387 7.23 1.12 23.56
C LEU A 387 7.51 -0.38 23.36
N ASP A 388 6.79 -1.26 24.04
CA ASP A 388 6.88 -2.72 23.85
C ASP A 388 6.30 -3.16 22.50
N TYR A 389 5.22 -2.53 22.03
CA TYR A 389 4.71 -2.71 20.68
C TYR A 389 5.70 -2.24 19.60
N ALA A 390 6.44 -1.14 19.84
CA ALA A 390 7.45 -0.69 18.90
C ALA A 390 8.58 -1.73 18.73
N GLY A 391 9.08 -2.29 19.84
CA GLY A 391 10.07 -3.36 19.82
C GLY A 391 9.54 -4.68 19.27
N GLY A 392 8.33 -5.11 19.68
CA GLY A 392 7.70 -6.34 19.20
C GLY A 392 7.34 -6.31 17.72
N SER A 393 6.99 -5.14 17.17
CA SER A 393 6.78 -4.98 15.72
C SER A 393 8.08 -5.11 14.91
N ALA A 394 9.24 -4.80 15.50
CA ALA A 394 10.53 -5.10 14.91
C ALA A 394 10.90 -6.59 15.04
N GLU A 395 10.54 -7.25 16.16
CA GLU A 395 10.71 -8.70 16.34
C GLU A 395 9.94 -9.52 15.29
N LEU A 396 8.71 -9.10 14.96
CA LEU A 396 7.88 -9.67 13.89
C LEU A 396 8.42 -9.42 12.46
N ALA A 397 9.35 -8.47 12.29
CA ALA A 397 9.90 -8.07 10.99
C ALA A 397 11.38 -8.45 10.80
N ALA A 398 12.04 -8.98 11.84
CA ALA A 398 13.48 -9.22 11.84
C ALA A 398 13.86 -10.54 11.13
N GLN A 399 14.91 -10.47 10.30
CA GLN A 399 15.60 -11.64 9.73
C GLN A 399 16.97 -11.90 10.41
N ASP A 400 17.37 -11.05 11.35
CA ASP A 400 18.70 -11.08 12.01
C ASP A 400 18.59 -11.60 13.45
N GLU A 401 19.28 -12.71 13.76
CA GLU A 401 19.35 -13.32 15.10
C GLU A 401 20.06 -12.42 16.14
N ALA A 402 20.74 -11.34 15.73
CA ALA A 402 21.47 -10.45 16.62
C ALA A 402 20.59 -9.41 17.36
N PHE A 403 19.37 -9.13 16.89
CA PHE A 403 18.49 -8.13 17.52
C PHE A 403 17.65 -8.74 18.64
N SER A 404 17.87 -8.26 19.87
CA SER A 404 17.03 -8.59 21.03
C SER A 404 15.99 -7.49 21.26
N ALA A 405 14.80 -7.66 20.68
CA ALA A 405 13.66 -6.78 20.92
C ALA A 405 13.35 -6.63 22.42
N ARG A 406 13.46 -7.72 23.17
CA ARG A 406 13.33 -7.75 24.63
C ARG A 406 14.29 -6.78 25.35
N ASP A 407 15.57 -6.76 24.96
CA ASP A 407 16.56 -5.90 25.61
C ASP A 407 16.43 -4.44 25.14
N TRP A 408 16.04 -4.21 23.87
CA TRP A 408 15.70 -2.88 23.35
C TRP A 408 14.51 -2.27 24.10
N VAL A 409 13.42 -3.02 24.28
CA VAL A 409 12.25 -2.59 25.06
C VAL A 409 12.62 -2.33 26.52
N ALA A 410 13.41 -3.21 27.14
CA ALA A 410 13.86 -3.02 28.52
C ALA A 410 14.72 -1.75 28.69
N ALA A 411 15.58 -1.42 27.71
CA ALA A 411 16.33 -0.18 27.69
C ALA A 411 15.42 1.05 27.50
N ALA A 412 14.52 1.02 26.51
CA ALA A 412 13.61 2.12 26.21
C ALA A 412 12.62 2.41 27.36
N GLN A 413 11.90 1.39 27.86
CA GLN A 413 11.02 1.51 29.02
C GLN A 413 11.79 1.95 30.27
N GLY A 414 12.97 1.38 30.51
CA GLY A 414 13.82 1.73 31.64
C GLY A 414 14.28 3.18 31.61
N ALA A 415 14.64 3.70 30.44
CA ALA A 415 15.05 5.09 30.27
C ALA A 415 13.86 6.07 30.34
N PHE A 416 12.70 5.70 29.78
CA PHE A 416 11.42 6.41 29.96
C PHE A 416 11.07 6.58 31.44
N LEU A 417 11.10 5.49 32.21
CA LEU A 417 10.82 5.53 33.65
C LEU A 417 11.88 6.30 34.47
N GLN A 418 13.14 6.33 34.04
CA GLN A 418 14.17 7.20 34.64
C GLN A 418 13.84 8.67 34.40
N GLY A 419 13.50 9.04 33.17
CA GLY A 419 13.12 10.41 32.80
C GLY A 419 11.88 10.89 33.53
N TYR A 420 10.84 10.04 33.57
CA TYR A 420 9.62 10.31 34.31
C TYR A 420 9.88 10.48 35.82
N ALA A 421 10.61 9.54 36.45
CA ALA A 421 10.92 9.61 37.88
C ALA A 421 11.67 10.90 38.25
N ALA A 422 12.73 11.22 37.51
CA ALA A 422 13.54 12.42 37.74
C ALA A 422 12.73 13.72 37.58
N ALA A 423 11.83 13.79 36.59
CA ALA A 423 10.97 14.95 36.37
C ALA A 423 9.80 15.04 37.37
N ALA A 424 9.27 13.90 37.85
CA ALA A 424 8.23 13.84 38.86
C ALA A 424 8.76 14.06 40.30
N GLY A 425 10.07 13.96 40.53
CA GLY A 425 10.70 14.11 41.85
C GLY A 425 10.62 12.85 42.72
N THR A 426 10.57 11.67 42.09
CA THR A 426 10.54 10.36 42.75
C THR A 426 11.69 9.48 42.24
N ASP A 427 11.83 8.25 42.72
CA ASP A 427 12.73 7.25 42.16
C ASP A 427 11.98 6.16 41.36
N THR A 428 12.70 5.52 40.43
CA THR A 428 12.15 4.50 39.53
C THR A 428 11.71 3.23 40.29
N ALA A 429 12.31 2.92 41.45
CA ALA A 429 11.91 1.76 42.25
C ALA A 429 10.52 1.97 42.89
N SER A 430 10.20 3.21 43.26
CA SER A 430 8.89 3.61 43.79
C SER A 430 7.79 3.60 42.74
N LEU A 431 8.13 3.75 41.45
CA LEU A 431 7.18 3.61 40.34
C LEU A 431 6.89 2.14 40.02
N LEU A 432 7.91 1.26 40.06
CA LEU A 432 7.82 -0.17 39.72
C LEU A 432 7.09 -1.04 40.79
N GLY A 433 6.24 -0.43 41.62
CA GLY A 433 5.40 -1.12 42.58
C GLY A 433 4.20 -1.86 41.96
N PRO A 434 3.42 -2.60 42.77
CA PRO A 434 2.31 -3.41 42.26
C PRO A 434 1.26 -2.63 41.48
N LEU A 435 1.05 -1.34 41.80
CA LEU A 435 0.05 -0.50 41.12
C LEU A 435 0.35 -0.27 39.64
N LEU A 436 1.59 0.10 39.29
CA LEU A 436 1.97 0.30 37.88
C LEU A 436 1.93 -1.04 37.13
N ARG A 437 2.42 -2.13 37.75
CA ARG A 437 2.33 -3.48 37.19
C ARG A 437 0.88 -3.91 36.92
N GLY A 438 -0.04 -3.61 37.84
CA GLY A 438 -1.47 -3.91 37.69
C GLY A 438 -2.15 -3.09 36.60
N LEU A 439 -1.71 -1.86 36.34
CA LEU A 439 -2.20 -1.02 35.25
C LEU A 439 -1.58 -1.41 33.89
N GLU A 440 -0.33 -1.85 33.87
CA GLU A 440 0.28 -2.45 32.67
C GLU A 440 -0.39 -3.80 32.34
N LEU A 441 -0.74 -4.60 33.36
CA LEU A 441 -1.54 -5.82 33.20
C LEU A 441 -2.96 -5.52 32.67
N ASP A 442 -3.64 -4.50 33.19
CA ASP A 442 -4.96 -4.03 32.73
C ASP A 442 -4.93 -3.66 31.23
N LYS A 443 -3.94 -2.87 30.79
CA LYS A 443 -3.77 -2.49 29.39
C LYS A 443 -3.31 -3.67 28.52
N ALA A 444 -2.40 -4.53 28.99
CA ALA A 444 -1.96 -5.72 28.25
C ALA A 444 -3.06 -6.79 28.07
N LEU A 445 -3.99 -6.92 29.02
CA LEU A 445 -5.18 -7.78 28.88
C LEU A 445 -6.19 -7.20 27.88
N TYR A 446 -6.41 -5.88 27.89
CA TYR A 446 -7.20 -5.19 26.87
C TYR A 446 -6.57 -5.34 25.47
N GLU A 447 -5.26 -5.18 25.36
CA GLU A 447 -4.48 -5.37 24.14
C GLU A 447 -4.58 -6.82 23.64
N ALA A 448 -4.47 -7.82 24.51
CA ALA A 448 -4.64 -9.22 24.13
C ALA A 448 -6.04 -9.50 23.51
N VAL A 449 -7.10 -8.91 24.06
CA VAL A 449 -8.46 -8.99 23.44
C VAL A 449 -8.50 -8.27 22.10
N TYR A 450 -7.89 -7.09 22.00
CA TYR A 450 -7.87 -6.31 20.77
C TYR A 450 -7.09 -7.01 19.63
N GLU A 451 -5.91 -7.58 19.90
CA GLU A 451 -5.16 -8.35 18.91
C GLU A 451 -5.85 -9.67 18.56
N HIS A 452 -6.41 -10.39 19.55
CA HIS A 452 -7.13 -11.63 19.28
C HIS A 452 -8.31 -11.42 18.32
N ARG A 453 -9.01 -10.27 18.42
CA ARG A 453 -10.10 -9.89 17.51
C ARG A 453 -9.63 -9.42 16.14
N ASN A 454 -8.56 -8.63 16.06
CA ASN A 454 -8.26 -7.80 14.88
C ASN A 454 -6.91 -8.06 14.19
N ARG A 455 -5.92 -8.65 14.89
CA ARG A 455 -4.58 -8.99 14.37
C ARG A 455 -3.99 -10.20 15.13
N PRO A 456 -4.48 -11.44 14.92
CA PRO A 456 -4.05 -12.60 15.71
C PRO A 456 -2.54 -12.85 15.71
N ASP A 457 -1.84 -12.52 14.62
CA ASP A 457 -0.38 -12.67 14.50
C ASP A 457 0.40 -11.69 15.42
N TRP A 458 -0.21 -10.56 15.78
CA TRP A 458 0.35 -9.58 16.73
C TRP A 458 0.10 -9.94 18.20
N LEU A 459 -0.76 -10.94 18.48
CA LEU A 459 -1.12 -11.38 19.83
C LEU A 459 0.10 -11.84 20.66
N GLY A 460 1.19 -12.25 20.00
CA GLY A 460 2.47 -12.56 20.66
C GLY A 460 3.03 -11.40 21.51
N ILE A 461 2.81 -10.15 21.11
CA ILE A 461 3.31 -8.95 21.80
C ILE A 461 2.68 -8.79 23.20
N PRO A 462 1.35 -8.64 23.36
CA PRO A 462 0.75 -8.59 24.69
C PRO A 462 0.91 -9.89 25.48
N LEU A 463 0.93 -11.07 24.85
CA LEU A 463 1.22 -12.33 25.56
C LEU A 463 2.63 -12.34 26.17
N ALA A 464 3.65 -11.91 25.43
CA ALA A 464 5.02 -11.79 25.94
C ALA A 464 5.07 -10.80 27.12
N ALA A 465 4.34 -9.69 27.05
CA ALA A 465 4.20 -8.76 28.17
C ALA A 465 3.56 -9.41 29.41
N LEU A 466 2.43 -10.10 29.26
CA LEU A 466 1.74 -10.78 30.35
C LEU A 466 2.64 -11.84 31.01
N HIS A 467 3.40 -12.62 30.23
CA HIS A 467 4.39 -13.56 30.78
C HIS A 467 5.51 -12.87 31.57
N ARG A 468 5.99 -11.70 31.13
CA ARG A 468 7.00 -10.90 31.87
C ARG A 468 6.44 -10.29 33.15
N LEU A 469 5.18 -9.84 33.13
CA LEU A 469 4.49 -9.21 34.27
C LEU A 469 4.08 -10.20 35.37
N LEU A 470 3.65 -11.41 34.97
CA LEU A 470 3.17 -12.45 35.87
C LEU A 470 4.29 -13.40 36.37
N GLY A 471 5.39 -13.51 35.62
CA GLY A 471 6.52 -14.37 35.95
C GLY A 471 6.29 -15.86 35.68
N PRO A 472 7.29 -16.72 35.96
CA PRO A 472 7.21 -18.14 35.66
C PRO A 472 6.19 -18.88 36.55
N VAL A 473 5.25 -19.57 35.91
CA VAL A 473 4.21 -20.39 36.57
C VAL A 473 4.83 -21.69 37.12
N GLY A 474 5.60 -21.59 38.21
CA GLY A 474 6.29 -22.76 38.77
C GLY A 474 7.34 -22.51 39.84
N ALA A 475 7.07 -21.66 40.85
CA ALA A 475 8.00 -21.40 41.95
C ALA A 475 7.34 -21.57 43.33
N ALA A 476 7.08 -22.82 43.74
CA ALA A 476 6.60 -23.12 45.09
C ALA A 476 7.72 -22.89 46.13
N SER A 477 7.51 -21.96 47.06
CA SER A 477 8.39 -21.74 48.21
C SER A 477 8.22 -22.87 49.23
N ALA A 478 9.02 -23.92 49.10
CA ALA A 478 8.91 -25.13 49.91
C ALA A 478 9.63 -25.00 51.27
N THR A 479 8.88 -25.22 52.36
CA THR A 479 9.41 -25.61 53.67
C THR A 479 8.61 -26.79 54.25
N GLU A 480 9.28 -27.93 54.36
CA GLU A 480 8.82 -29.24 54.88
C GLU A 480 8.55 -29.24 56.42
N PRO A 481 8.01 -30.32 57.08
CA PRO A 481 7.86 -31.72 56.63
C PRO A 481 6.57 -32.52 56.98
N ILE A 482 6.01 -33.21 55.97
CA ILE A 482 5.81 -34.68 55.86
C ILE A 482 5.21 -35.52 57.04
N THR A 483 4.07 -36.20 56.75
CA THR A 483 3.49 -37.47 57.34
C THR A 483 2.88 -37.52 58.77
N PRO A 484 1.96 -38.48 59.08
CA PRO A 484 1.06 -39.29 58.22
C PRO A 484 -0.43 -39.34 58.69
N GLU A 485 -1.27 -40.07 57.92
CA GLU A 485 -2.58 -40.66 58.28
C GLU A 485 -2.58 -41.49 59.61
N PRO A 486 -3.73 -41.83 60.27
CA PRO A 486 -4.98 -42.29 59.63
C PRO A 486 -6.37 -42.09 60.36
N THR A 487 -7.41 -42.65 59.73
CA THR A 487 -8.70 -43.21 60.27
C THR A 487 -9.91 -42.33 60.67
N GLU A 488 -11.09 -42.88 60.32
CA GLU A 488 -12.49 -42.63 60.72
C GLU A 488 -12.74 -42.68 62.26
N PRO A 489 -13.94 -42.34 62.83
CA PRO A 489 -15.27 -42.19 62.20
C PRO A 489 -16.17 -41.01 62.67
N GLU A 490 -17.41 -40.95 62.16
CA GLU A 490 -18.55 -40.19 62.73
C GLU A 490 -18.97 -40.74 64.13
N PRO A 491 -19.78 -40.01 64.94
CA PRO A 491 -21.25 -40.12 64.79
C PRO A 491 -22.11 -38.89 65.20
N GLU A 492 -23.38 -38.88 64.77
CA GLU A 492 -24.67 -38.60 65.47
C GLU A 492 -24.79 -37.49 66.57
N HIS A 493 -25.91 -36.80 66.84
CA HIS A 493 -27.30 -36.76 66.31
C HIS A 493 -27.82 -35.28 66.41
N ASP A 494 -29.04 -34.79 66.69
CA ASP A 494 -30.41 -35.22 67.11
C ASP A 494 -31.34 -33.98 66.80
N VAL A 495 -32.62 -33.96 66.39
CA VAL A 495 -33.63 -34.93 65.90
C VAL A 495 -34.80 -34.15 65.20
N VAL A 496 -35.85 -34.82 64.71
CA VAL A 496 -37.08 -34.24 64.09
C VAL A 496 -38.26 -34.23 65.12
N PRO A 497 -39.58 -34.52 64.87
CA PRO A 497 -40.50 -34.47 63.71
C PRO A 497 -41.50 -33.28 63.89
N THR A 498 -42.73 -33.13 63.36
CA THR A 498 -43.77 -33.93 62.65
C THR A 498 -44.56 -33.02 61.68
N GLY A 499 -45.33 -33.48 60.68
CA GLY A 499 -45.65 -34.85 60.24
C GLY A 499 -46.67 -34.86 59.08
N ALA A 500 -46.92 -36.04 58.50
CA ALA A 500 -47.79 -36.25 57.31
C ALA A 500 -49.26 -36.56 57.68
N PRO A 501 -50.21 -36.73 56.71
CA PRO A 501 -50.28 -37.94 55.88
C PRO A 501 -50.68 -37.76 54.39
N LEU A 502 -50.60 -38.86 53.62
CA LEU A 502 -50.91 -39.01 52.18
C LEU A 502 -52.40 -39.27 51.89
N VAL A 503 -52.92 -38.85 50.72
CA VAL A 503 -53.95 -39.53 49.86
C VAL A 503 -53.91 -38.93 48.42
N HIS A 504 -54.00 -39.77 47.37
CA HIS A 504 -54.26 -39.40 45.95
C HIS A 504 -55.78 -39.25 45.67
N PRO A 505 -56.30 -38.42 44.72
CA PRO A 505 -56.08 -38.58 43.25
C PRO A 505 -56.27 -37.24 42.45
N PRO A 506 -56.63 -37.19 41.15
CA PRO A 506 -56.45 -38.11 40.01
C PRO A 506 -55.62 -37.47 38.86
N THR A 507 -55.48 -38.19 37.74
CA THR A 507 -54.91 -37.71 36.47
C THR A 507 -55.89 -36.86 35.65
N ASP A 508 -55.50 -35.64 35.28
CA ASP A 508 -55.45 -35.19 33.87
C ASP A 508 -54.84 -33.77 33.80
N GLY A 509 -53.90 -33.57 32.87
CA GLY A 509 -53.20 -32.29 32.69
C GLY A 509 -52.07 -32.44 31.68
N ALA A 510 -52.14 -31.70 30.57
CA ALA A 510 -51.14 -31.78 29.52
C ALA A 510 -49.79 -31.24 30.00
N VAL A 511 -48.71 -31.97 29.73
CA VAL A 511 -47.35 -31.43 29.87
C VAL A 511 -47.17 -30.34 28.82
N MET A 512 -47.18 -29.09 29.24
CA MET A 512 -46.66 -28.00 28.40
C MET A 512 -45.16 -28.23 28.23
N SER A 513 -44.74 -28.52 27.01
CA SER A 513 -43.32 -28.46 26.65
C SER A 513 -42.78 -27.06 26.95
N ALA A 514 -41.53 -26.98 27.43
CA ALA A 514 -40.81 -25.71 27.40
C ALA A 514 -40.86 -25.13 25.96
N PRO A 515 -40.99 -23.80 25.79
CA PRO A 515 -40.99 -23.21 24.47
C PRO A 515 -39.66 -23.54 23.78
N ARG A 516 -39.72 -24.01 22.52
CA ARG A 516 -38.51 -24.18 21.70
C ARG A 516 -37.79 -22.84 21.57
N PRO A 517 -36.44 -22.80 21.64
CA PRO A 517 -35.69 -21.58 21.34
C PRO A 517 -36.08 -21.02 19.98
N GLN A 518 -36.57 -19.78 19.94
CA GLN A 518 -36.92 -19.09 18.70
C GLN A 518 -35.63 -18.62 18.01
N PRO A 519 -35.52 -18.75 16.67
CA PRO A 519 -34.40 -18.16 15.96
C PRO A 519 -34.46 -16.63 16.03
N GLN A 520 -33.30 -15.98 16.08
CA GLN A 520 -33.20 -14.53 16.00
C GLN A 520 -33.92 -14.03 14.73
N PRO A 521 -34.93 -13.15 14.83
CA PRO A 521 -35.76 -12.78 13.69
C PRO A 521 -35.00 -11.88 12.71
N VAL A 522 -35.14 -12.17 11.42
CA VAL A 522 -34.58 -11.36 10.31
C VAL A 522 -35.73 -11.01 9.37
N ASP A 523 -35.73 -9.80 8.82
CA ASP A 523 -36.78 -9.37 7.89
C ASP A 523 -36.77 -10.20 6.59
N HIS A 524 -37.95 -10.52 6.05
CA HIS A 524 -38.09 -11.35 4.86
C HIS A 524 -37.44 -10.74 3.61
N ALA A 525 -37.35 -9.42 3.48
CA ALA A 525 -36.64 -8.77 2.38
C ALA A 525 -35.12 -8.95 2.51
N VAL A 526 -34.59 -8.92 3.75
CA VAL A 526 -33.17 -9.19 4.04
C VAL A 526 -32.84 -10.67 3.84
N LEU A 527 -33.65 -11.58 4.36
CA LEU A 527 -33.50 -13.03 4.11
C LEU A 527 -33.54 -13.35 2.61
N GLY A 528 -34.46 -12.73 1.86
CA GLY A 528 -34.52 -12.89 0.41
C GLY A 528 -33.28 -12.33 -0.30
N ALA A 529 -32.81 -11.14 0.10
CA ALA A 529 -31.58 -10.55 -0.46
C ALA A 529 -30.35 -11.45 -0.19
N VAL A 530 -30.23 -12.00 1.02
CA VAL A 530 -29.16 -12.96 1.37
C VAL A 530 -29.31 -14.28 0.61
N GLY A 531 -30.51 -14.84 0.51
CA GLY A 531 -30.79 -16.07 -0.25
C GLY A 531 -30.50 -15.95 -1.75
N ARG A 532 -30.59 -14.72 -2.29
CA ARG A 532 -30.21 -14.37 -3.67
C ARG A 532 -28.80 -13.80 -3.80
N GLY A 533 -28.01 -13.71 -2.72
CA GLY A 533 -26.64 -13.17 -2.75
C GLY A 533 -26.58 -11.72 -3.23
N GLU A 534 -27.50 -10.89 -2.77
CA GLU A 534 -27.70 -9.47 -3.13
C GLU A 534 -27.42 -8.52 -1.95
N PHE A 535 -27.04 -9.04 -0.77
CA PHE A 535 -26.89 -8.28 0.47
C PHE A 535 -25.41 -8.05 0.80
N ALA A 536 -25.06 -6.83 1.26
CA ALA A 536 -23.67 -6.41 1.45
C ALA A 536 -22.97 -7.01 2.68
N LEU A 537 -23.74 -7.57 3.63
CA LEU A 537 -23.25 -8.11 4.89
C LEU A 537 -23.85 -9.52 5.14
N PRO A 538 -23.55 -10.52 4.29
CA PRO A 538 -24.17 -11.85 4.41
C PRO A 538 -23.82 -12.56 5.73
N HIS A 539 -22.72 -12.18 6.37
CA HIS A 539 -22.29 -12.69 7.67
C HIS A 539 -23.16 -12.19 8.84
N ASP A 540 -23.95 -11.12 8.67
CA ASP A 540 -24.90 -10.62 9.68
C ASP A 540 -26.18 -11.48 9.75
N VAL A 541 -26.32 -12.46 8.85
CA VAL A 541 -27.53 -13.27 8.66
C VAL A 541 -27.20 -14.75 8.53
N LEU A 542 -26.11 -15.11 7.85
CA LEU A 542 -25.59 -16.48 7.75
C LEU A 542 -24.51 -16.72 8.82
N GLY A 543 -24.12 -17.98 9.03
CA GLY A 543 -23.23 -18.38 10.12
C GLY A 543 -23.98 -18.65 11.42
N ALA A 544 -23.33 -18.42 12.55
CA ALA A 544 -23.85 -18.68 13.89
C ALA A 544 -23.94 -17.39 14.72
N HIS A 545 -25.13 -17.07 15.19
CA HIS A 545 -25.45 -15.82 15.89
C HIS A 545 -25.96 -16.09 17.30
N LEU A 546 -25.24 -15.61 18.32
CA LEU A 546 -25.59 -15.78 19.73
C LEU A 546 -26.44 -14.59 20.23
N ALA A 547 -27.63 -14.87 20.75
CA ALA A 547 -28.48 -13.91 21.46
C ALA A 547 -29.25 -14.61 22.58
N ASP A 548 -29.35 -13.97 23.76
CA ASP A 548 -30.15 -14.44 24.91
C ASP A 548 -29.95 -15.93 25.30
N GLY A 549 -28.71 -16.44 25.23
CA GLY A 549 -28.36 -17.85 25.53
C GLY A 549 -28.76 -18.85 24.43
N VAL A 550 -29.10 -18.35 23.23
CA VAL A 550 -29.50 -19.14 22.07
C VAL A 550 -28.60 -18.81 20.88
N VAL A 551 -27.95 -19.83 20.32
CA VAL A 551 -27.25 -19.74 19.04
C VAL A 551 -28.25 -20.05 17.93
N THR A 552 -28.46 -19.07 17.04
CA THR A 552 -29.20 -19.24 15.79
C THR A 552 -28.21 -19.52 14.66
N PHE A 553 -28.29 -20.70 14.05
CA PHE A 553 -27.50 -21.06 12.88
C PHE A 553 -28.30 -20.82 11.60
N ARG A 554 -27.68 -20.20 10.60
CA ARG A 554 -28.26 -19.99 9.27
C ARG A 554 -27.27 -20.26 8.16
N THR A 555 -27.67 -21.03 7.16
CA THR A 555 -26.82 -21.32 6.00
C THR A 555 -27.67 -21.46 4.73
N ARG A 556 -27.13 -21.02 3.59
CA ARG A 556 -27.80 -21.13 2.29
C ARG A 556 -27.46 -22.49 1.66
N ARG A 557 -28.47 -23.33 1.46
CA ARG A 557 -28.41 -24.61 0.74
C ARG A 557 -29.69 -24.80 -0.09
N PRO A 558 -29.79 -24.17 -1.28
CA PRO A 558 -30.96 -24.31 -2.14
C PRO A 558 -31.08 -25.77 -2.60
N LEU A 559 -32.32 -26.22 -2.85
CA LEU A 559 -32.66 -27.57 -3.32
C LEU A 559 -32.22 -28.74 -2.41
N ALA A 560 -31.68 -28.48 -1.21
CA ALA A 560 -31.36 -29.53 -0.25
C ALA A 560 -32.63 -30.29 0.19
N SER A 561 -32.50 -31.59 0.43
CA SER A 561 -33.57 -32.44 0.99
C SER A 561 -33.68 -32.26 2.51
N SER A 562 -32.56 -32.03 3.17
CA SER A 562 -32.44 -31.71 4.60
C SER A 562 -31.09 -31.06 4.88
N VAL A 563 -31.04 -30.20 5.90
CA VAL A 563 -29.82 -29.63 6.48
C VAL A 563 -29.81 -29.93 7.98
N THR A 564 -28.65 -30.32 8.50
CA THR A 564 -28.43 -30.63 9.92
C THR A 564 -27.12 -29.99 10.37
N TYR A 565 -27.14 -29.22 11.45
CA TYR A 565 -25.92 -28.71 12.07
C TYR A 565 -25.40 -29.76 13.05
N ARG A 566 -24.15 -30.17 12.88
CA ARG A 566 -23.44 -31.12 13.73
C ARG A 566 -22.62 -30.31 14.73
N VAL A 567 -23.17 -30.09 15.91
CA VAL A 567 -22.70 -29.12 16.90
C VAL A 567 -21.85 -29.83 17.96
N LEU A 568 -20.66 -29.34 18.25
CA LEU A 568 -19.82 -29.83 19.34
C LEU A 568 -20.19 -29.11 20.65
N GLU A 569 -20.79 -29.83 21.59
CA GLU A 569 -21.09 -29.31 22.94
C GLU A 569 -19.83 -29.29 23.83
N GLU A 570 -19.87 -28.52 24.92
CA GLU A 570 -18.81 -28.49 25.96
C GLU A 570 -18.51 -29.88 26.57
N SER A 571 -19.46 -30.80 26.46
CA SER A 571 -19.33 -32.22 26.85
C SER A 571 -18.34 -33.01 25.98
N GLY A 572 -17.96 -32.47 24.82
CA GLY A 572 -17.23 -33.18 23.77
C GLY A 572 -18.12 -34.10 22.91
N GLU A 573 -19.44 -34.11 23.12
CA GLU A 573 -20.39 -34.84 22.27
C GLU A 573 -20.78 -34.00 21.04
N ILE A 574 -20.94 -34.65 19.89
CA ILE A 574 -21.44 -34.02 18.66
C ILE A 574 -22.95 -34.29 18.57
N VAL A 575 -23.74 -33.24 18.71
CA VAL A 575 -25.21 -33.29 18.68
C VAL A 575 -25.71 -32.83 17.32
N ASP A 576 -26.56 -33.66 16.70
CA ASP A 576 -27.18 -33.39 15.41
C ASP A 576 -28.45 -32.53 15.61
N VAL A 577 -28.40 -31.26 15.18
CA VAL A 577 -29.48 -30.27 15.29
C VAL A 577 -30.12 -30.06 13.90
N PRO A 578 -31.31 -30.62 13.62
CA PRO A 578 -31.97 -30.47 12.32
C PRO A 578 -32.41 -29.02 12.07
N ALA A 579 -32.22 -28.54 10.85
CA ALA A 579 -32.66 -27.21 10.42
C ALA A 579 -34.03 -27.27 9.72
N GLU A 580 -34.81 -26.20 9.85
CA GLU A 580 -36.05 -25.98 9.11
C GLU A 580 -35.79 -24.96 7.97
N HIS A 581 -36.48 -25.10 6.83
CA HIS A 581 -36.32 -24.18 5.69
C HIS A 581 -37.05 -22.85 5.95
N GLU A 582 -36.37 -21.72 5.75
CA GLU A 582 -36.85 -20.40 6.14
C GLU A 582 -37.34 -19.58 4.93
N LEU A 583 -36.43 -19.20 4.01
CA LEU A 583 -36.75 -18.46 2.78
C LEU A 583 -35.62 -18.59 1.75
N ASP A 584 -35.93 -18.55 0.44
CA ASP A 584 -34.98 -18.48 -0.70
C ASP A 584 -33.77 -19.46 -0.66
N GLY A 585 -33.89 -20.56 0.08
CA GLY A 585 -32.84 -21.59 0.24
C GLY A 585 -31.99 -21.47 1.51
N ILE A 586 -32.31 -20.53 2.40
CA ILE A 586 -31.77 -20.44 3.75
C ILE A 586 -32.43 -21.50 4.64
N TRP A 587 -31.63 -22.17 5.45
CA TRP A 587 -32.04 -23.13 6.48
C TRP A 587 -31.60 -22.63 7.86
N VAL A 588 -32.55 -22.62 8.80
CA VAL A 588 -32.36 -22.09 10.15
C VAL A 588 -32.48 -23.18 11.21
N ALA A 589 -31.62 -23.13 12.24
CA ALA A 589 -31.70 -23.97 13.43
C ALA A 589 -31.39 -23.16 14.69
N THR A 590 -31.79 -23.67 15.85
CA THR A 590 -31.45 -23.09 17.16
C THR A 590 -30.90 -24.13 18.12
N HIS A 591 -29.92 -23.71 18.92
CA HIS A 591 -29.28 -24.50 19.97
C HIS A 591 -29.08 -23.61 21.20
N ALA A 592 -29.23 -24.15 22.41
CA ALA A 592 -29.06 -23.39 23.65
C ALA A 592 -27.60 -23.49 24.11
N SER A 593 -26.91 -22.35 24.17
CA SER A 593 -25.50 -22.25 24.55
C SER A 593 -25.15 -20.81 24.91
N GLU A 594 -24.27 -20.61 25.89
CA GLU A 594 -23.77 -19.29 26.31
C GLU A 594 -22.59 -18.80 25.42
N VAL A 595 -22.06 -19.68 24.55
CA VAL A 595 -21.01 -19.39 23.56
C VAL A 595 -21.39 -19.95 22.19
N VAL A 596 -20.77 -19.46 21.11
CA VAL A 596 -20.91 -20.09 19.78
C VAL A 596 -20.06 -21.37 19.73
N PRO A 597 -20.65 -22.57 19.61
CA PRO A 597 -19.90 -23.82 19.56
C PRO A 597 -19.26 -24.04 18.18
N ASP A 598 -18.26 -24.91 18.11
CA ASP A 598 -17.72 -25.40 16.84
C ASP A 598 -18.72 -26.36 16.18
N TYR A 599 -18.88 -26.28 14.85
CA TYR A 599 -19.87 -27.07 14.14
C TYR A 599 -19.45 -27.42 12.71
N ARG A 600 -20.15 -28.39 12.12
CA ARG A 600 -20.17 -28.65 10.67
C ARG A 600 -21.61 -28.74 10.17
N ILE A 601 -21.82 -28.55 8.87
CA ILE A 601 -23.14 -28.65 8.24
C ILE A 601 -23.19 -29.95 7.45
N GLU A 602 -24.11 -30.85 7.81
CA GLU A 602 -24.49 -31.98 6.96
C GLU A 602 -25.66 -31.58 6.06
N VAL A 603 -25.51 -31.82 4.76
CA VAL A 603 -26.52 -31.46 3.74
C VAL A 603 -26.80 -32.67 2.87
N VAL A 604 -28.09 -32.97 2.64
CA VAL A 604 -28.51 -34.10 1.81
C VAL A 604 -29.02 -33.61 0.45
N TYR A 605 -28.41 -34.08 -0.62
CA TYR A 605 -28.80 -33.86 -2.01
C TYR A 605 -29.05 -35.21 -2.70
N ASP A 606 -30.24 -35.41 -3.28
CA ASP A 606 -30.66 -36.66 -3.96
C ASP A 606 -30.40 -37.96 -3.16
N GLY A 607 -30.37 -37.87 -1.82
CA GLY A 607 -30.09 -38.98 -0.90
C GLY A 607 -28.61 -39.22 -0.58
N ALA A 608 -27.69 -38.43 -1.13
CA ALA A 608 -26.28 -38.39 -0.71
C ALA A 608 -26.09 -37.28 0.34
N ALA A 609 -25.43 -37.61 1.46
CA ALA A 609 -25.07 -36.67 2.51
C ALA A 609 -23.63 -36.18 2.34
N THR A 610 -23.42 -34.87 2.41
CA THR A 610 -22.11 -34.22 2.40
C THR A 610 -21.95 -33.36 3.65
N ILE A 611 -20.84 -33.51 4.36
CA ILE A 611 -20.49 -32.68 5.52
C ILE A 611 -19.52 -31.59 5.04
N THR A 612 -19.85 -30.32 5.29
CA THR A 612 -18.96 -29.17 5.02
C THR A 612 -18.75 -28.34 6.28
N ASP A 613 -17.75 -27.47 6.28
CA ASP A 613 -17.72 -26.31 7.16
C ASP A 613 -18.65 -25.20 6.61
N ASP A 614 -18.73 -24.04 7.26
CA ASP A 614 -19.63 -22.93 6.91
C ASP A 614 -18.81 -21.66 6.62
N PRO A 615 -18.76 -21.16 5.36
CA PRO A 615 -17.99 -19.96 5.00
C PRO A 615 -18.28 -18.75 5.90
N TYR A 616 -19.52 -18.63 6.37
CA TYR A 616 -20.03 -17.44 7.05
C TYR A 616 -19.77 -17.39 8.56
N ARG A 617 -19.10 -18.40 9.15
CA ARG A 617 -18.73 -18.39 10.57
C ARG A 617 -17.35 -17.79 10.86
N PHE A 618 -16.57 -17.50 9.83
CA PHE A 618 -15.19 -17.02 9.96
C PHE A 618 -15.14 -15.50 10.12
N LEU A 619 -14.30 -15.01 11.03
CA LEU A 619 -14.00 -13.58 11.19
C LEU A 619 -13.30 -13.01 9.93
N PRO A 620 -13.32 -11.68 9.71
CA PRO A 620 -12.63 -11.06 8.57
C PRO A 620 -11.15 -11.40 8.50
N THR A 621 -10.68 -11.85 7.33
CA THR A 621 -9.27 -12.26 7.17
C THR A 621 -8.28 -11.11 6.90
N LEU A 622 -8.74 -9.85 6.96
CA LEU A 622 -7.94 -8.63 6.85
C LEU A 622 -8.03 -7.86 8.17
N GLY A 623 -6.89 -7.49 8.75
CA GLY A 623 -6.79 -6.77 10.01
C GLY A 623 -6.90 -5.25 9.88
N ASP A 624 -7.01 -4.56 11.02
CA ASP A 624 -7.25 -3.10 11.04
C ASP A 624 -6.06 -2.28 10.49
N VAL A 625 -4.82 -2.76 10.62
CA VAL A 625 -3.63 -2.11 10.03
C VAL A 625 -3.67 -2.19 8.51
N ASP A 626 -3.98 -3.35 7.95
CA ASP A 626 -4.06 -3.57 6.52
C ASP A 626 -5.11 -2.63 5.90
N ARG A 627 -6.30 -2.57 6.53
CA ARG A 627 -7.40 -1.66 6.18
C ARG A 627 -7.01 -0.18 6.26
N HIS A 628 -6.21 0.21 7.26
CA HIS A 628 -5.71 1.57 7.40
C HIS A 628 -4.68 1.93 6.31
N LEU A 629 -3.69 1.07 6.06
CA LEU A 629 -2.68 1.27 5.01
C LEU A 629 -3.29 1.23 3.59
N LEU A 630 -4.31 0.40 3.37
CA LEU A 630 -5.16 0.42 2.17
C LEU A 630 -5.84 1.79 2.01
N ALA A 631 -6.44 2.33 3.08
CA ALA A 631 -7.13 3.61 3.07
C ALA A 631 -6.22 4.86 3.06
N GLU A 632 -4.91 4.69 3.30
CA GLU A 632 -3.84 5.67 2.99
C GLU A 632 -3.23 5.47 1.59
N GLY A 633 -3.41 4.30 0.96
CA GLY A 633 -2.75 3.93 -0.29
C GLY A 633 -1.24 3.73 -0.14
N ARG A 634 -0.80 3.18 0.99
CA ARG A 634 0.61 3.03 1.37
C ARG A 634 0.94 1.61 1.85
N HIS A 635 0.20 0.63 1.34
CA HIS A 635 0.34 -0.77 1.70
C HIS A 635 1.34 -1.47 0.77
N GLU A 636 2.63 -1.34 1.07
CA GLU A 636 3.72 -1.74 0.17
C GLU A 636 3.68 -3.21 -0.26
N ARG A 637 3.22 -4.13 0.61
CA ARG A 637 3.05 -5.57 0.32
C ARG A 637 1.58 -5.94 0.04
N LEU A 638 0.91 -5.15 -0.80
CA LEU A 638 -0.55 -5.23 -1.09
C LEU A 638 -1.03 -6.65 -1.45
N TRP A 639 -0.18 -7.41 -2.13
CA TRP A 639 -0.45 -8.76 -2.63
C TRP A 639 -0.58 -9.83 -1.53
N GLU A 640 -0.18 -9.55 -0.29
CA GLU A 640 -0.37 -10.46 0.85
C GLU A 640 -1.77 -10.36 1.47
N VAL A 641 -2.48 -9.27 1.17
CA VAL A 641 -3.73 -8.87 1.84
C VAL A 641 -4.93 -8.94 0.91
N LEU A 642 -4.77 -8.47 -0.34
CA LEU A 642 -5.79 -8.61 -1.39
C LEU A 642 -5.51 -9.83 -2.28
N GLY A 643 -6.52 -10.25 -3.03
CA GLY A 643 -6.49 -11.43 -3.89
C GLY A 643 -6.95 -12.70 -3.19
N ALA A 644 -6.63 -13.86 -3.78
CA ALA A 644 -6.88 -15.17 -3.19
C ALA A 644 -5.67 -15.75 -2.44
N HIS A 645 -5.89 -16.14 -1.18
CA HIS A 645 -4.86 -16.67 -0.26
C HIS A 645 -5.31 -17.96 0.40
N VAL A 646 -4.50 -19.02 0.29
CA VAL A 646 -4.74 -20.27 1.02
C VAL A 646 -4.54 -20.03 2.51
N ARG A 647 -5.54 -20.38 3.33
CA ARG A 647 -5.47 -20.28 4.81
C ARG A 647 -5.90 -21.60 5.45
N THR A 648 -5.36 -21.85 6.64
CA THR A 648 -5.76 -22.96 7.52
C THR A 648 -6.16 -22.38 8.86
N PHE A 649 -7.34 -22.75 9.36
CA PHE A 649 -7.81 -22.36 10.68
C PHE A 649 -7.91 -23.59 11.60
N PRO A 650 -7.45 -23.50 12.86
CA PRO A 650 -7.65 -24.57 13.84
C PRO A 650 -9.14 -24.63 14.24
N SER A 651 -9.63 -25.85 14.46
CA SER A 651 -11.00 -26.12 14.90
C SER A 651 -11.01 -27.42 15.72
N ALA A 652 -11.87 -27.50 16.73
CA ALA A 652 -11.98 -28.66 17.61
C ALA A 652 -12.50 -29.91 16.87
N LEU A 653 -13.22 -29.70 15.75
CA LEU A 653 -13.63 -30.73 14.80
C LEU A 653 -12.59 -31.00 13.68
N GLY A 654 -11.35 -30.56 13.87
CA GLY A 654 -10.23 -30.70 12.93
C GLY A 654 -9.97 -29.45 12.09
N GLU A 655 -8.73 -29.27 11.62
CA GLU A 655 -8.30 -28.10 10.84
C GLU A 655 -9.17 -27.85 9.60
N VAL A 656 -9.44 -26.58 9.32
CA VAL A 656 -10.22 -26.12 8.17
C VAL A 656 -9.29 -25.44 7.18
N HIS A 657 -8.96 -26.14 6.09
CA HIS A 657 -8.23 -25.57 4.96
C HIS A 657 -9.21 -24.94 3.97
N GLY A 658 -8.84 -23.78 3.42
CA GLY A 658 -9.64 -23.07 2.43
C GLY A 658 -8.86 -21.92 1.79
N ALA A 659 -9.56 -21.01 1.12
CA ALA A 659 -8.98 -19.78 0.61
C ALA A 659 -9.79 -18.55 1.06
N SER A 660 -9.10 -17.51 1.52
CA SER A 660 -9.68 -16.18 1.68
C SER A 660 -9.56 -15.41 0.36
N PHE A 661 -10.64 -14.73 -0.02
CA PHE A 661 -10.72 -13.89 -1.20
C PHE A 661 -11.00 -12.46 -0.75
N ALA A 662 -10.22 -11.49 -1.23
CA ALA A 662 -10.40 -10.08 -0.88
C ALA A 662 -10.19 -9.15 -2.08
N VAL A 663 -11.17 -8.30 -2.39
CA VAL A 663 -11.18 -7.45 -3.59
C VAL A 663 -11.69 -6.05 -3.31
N TRP A 664 -11.03 -5.03 -3.87
CA TRP A 664 -11.45 -3.63 -3.76
C TRP A 664 -12.48 -3.29 -4.85
N ALA A 665 -13.71 -2.98 -4.44
CA ALA A 665 -14.85 -2.64 -5.30
C ALA A 665 -15.81 -1.68 -4.56
N PRO A 666 -15.39 -0.43 -4.27
CA PRO A 666 -16.07 0.49 -3.35
C PRO A 666 -17.50 0.89 -3.74
N ASN A 667 -17.83 0.88 -5.05
CA ASN A 667 -19.17 1.27 -5.53
C ASN A 667 -20.09 0.07 -5.82
N ALA A 668 -19.63 -1.16 -5.60
CA ALA A 668 -20.43 -2.36 -5.81
C ALA A 668 -21.61 -2.42 -4.83
N ALA A 669 -22.78 -2.84 -5.31
CA ALA A 669 -23.95 -3.07 -4.46
C ALA A 669 -23.88 -4.41 -3.69
N ALA A 670 -23.18 -5.40 -4.27
CA ALA A 670 -22.86 -6.69 -3.70
C ALA A 670 -21.71 -7.32 -4.49
N VAL A 671 -20.88 -8.16 -3.85
CA VAL A 671 -19.83 -8.94 -4.51
C VAL A 671 -19.93 -10.40 -4.08
N ARG A 672 -19.60 -11.33 -4.98
CA ARG A 672 -19.51 -12.77 -4.72
C ARG A 672 -18.21 -13.31 -5.32
N VAL A 673 -17.71 -14.42 -4.80
CA VAL A 673 -16.73 -15.26 -5.49
C VAL A 673 -17.42 -16.48 -6.12
N ILE A 674 -17.21 -16.69 -7.42
CA ILE A 674 -17.63 -17.89 -8.18
C ILE A 674 -16.42 -18.72 -8.54
N GLY A 675 -16.55 -20.04 -8.57
CA GLY A 675 -15.45 -20.91 -8.97
C GLY A 675 -15.76 -22.40 -8.90
N ASP A 676 -14.74 -23.21 -9.20
CA ASP A 676 -14.87 -24.68 -9.24
C ASP A 676 -15.36 -25.26 -7.90
N PHE A 677 -15.01 -24.63 -6.77
CA PHE A 677 -15.38 -25.05 -5.40
C PHE A 677 -16.87 -24.83 -5.05
N ASN A 678 -17.58 -23.92 -5.73
CA ASN A 678 -19.03 -23.71 -5.54
C ASN A 678 -19.85 -24.05 -6.78
N GLY A 679 -19.27 -24.77 -7.75
CA GLY A 679 -19.94 -25.12 -9.01
C GLY A 679 -20.35 -23.88 -9.82
N TRP A 680 -19.69 -22.75 -9.57
CA TRP A 680 -20.01 -21.43 -10.13
C TRP A 680 -21.39 -20.87 -9.71
N ASP A 681 -21.99 -21.31 -8.58
CA ASP A 681 -23.20 -20.71 -7.98
C ASP A 681 -22.86 -19.45 -7.15
N GLY A 682 -22.96 -18.29 -7.79
CA GLY A 682 -22.68 -16.97 -7.22
C GLY A 682 -23.13 -16.76 -5.77
N PRO A 683 -24.44 -16.84 -5.47
CA PRO A 683 -24.94 -16.58 -4.12
C PRO A 683 -24.39 -17.52 -3.03
N ALA A 684 -23.78 -18.65 -3.37
CA ALA A 684 -23.10 -19.50 -2.38
C ALA A 684 -21.80 -18.86 -1.84
N GLY A 685 -21.10 -18.07 -2.66
CA GLY A 685 -19.86 -17.36 -2.31
C GLY A 685 -20.04 -15.86 -2.06
N SER A 686 -21.15 -15.44 -1.45
CA SER A 686 -21.44 -14.01 -1.18
C SER A 686 -20.42 -13.40 -0.21
N MET A 687 -19.88 -12.24 -0.54
CA MET A 687 -18.81 -11.57 0.23
C MET A 687 -19.39 -10.49 1.15
N ARG A 688 -18.72 -10.19 2.28
CA ARG A 688 -19.05 -9.03 3.13
C ARG A 688 -18.23 -7.81 2.73
N SER A 689 -18.85 -6.64 2.75
CA SER A 689 -18.15 -5.37 2.67
C SER A 689 -17.44 -5.06 4.00
N LEU A 690 -16.14 -4.74 3.96
CA LEU A 690 -15.34 -4.27 5.10
C LEU A 690 -15.47 -2.75 5.28
N GLY A 691 -16.69 -2.23 5.11
CA GLY A 691 -17.06 -0.84 5.38
C GLY A 691 -16.35 0.20 4.51
N SER A 692 -15.84 1.25 5.14
CA SER A 692 -15.25 2.44 4.50
C SER A 692 -13.96 2.19 3.70
N THR A 693 -13.43 0.96 3.72
CA THR A 693 -12.29 0.53 2.89
C THR A 693 -12.69 0.28 1.43
N GLY A 694 -13.97 0.00 1.16
CA GLY A 694 -14.42 -0.48 -0.16
C GLY A 694 -13.94 -1.90 -0.52
N VAL A 695 -13.32 -2.62 0.41
CA VAL A 695 -12.88 -4.00 0.22
C VAL A 695 -14.02 -4.96 0.57
N TRP A 696 -14.18 -5.98 -0.25
CA TRP A 696 -15.09 -7.10 -0.05
C TRP A 696 -14.29 -8.36 0.28
N GLU A 697 -14.71 -9.15 1.25
CA GLU A 697 -13.97 -10.33 1.72
C GLU A 697 -14.89 -11.52 2.06
N VAL A 698 -14.35 -12.74 1.90
CA VAL A 698 -14.91 -14.01 2.43
C VAL A 698 -13.81 -15.07 2.53
N PHE A 699 -13.92 -15.97 3.50
CA PHE A 699 -13.17 -17.24 3.52
C PHE A 699 -14.05 -18.39 3.05
N VAL A 700 -13.55 -19.21 2.11
CA VAL A 700 -14.26 -20.38 1.59
C VAL A 700 -13.51 -21.66 1.95
N PRO A 701 -14.01 -22.44 2.94
CA PRO A 701 -13.54 -23.78 3.23
C PRO A 701 -13.55 -24.68 1.98
N GLY A 702 -12.48 -25.45 1.77
CA GLY A 702 -12.35 -26.36 0.63
C GLY A 702 -11.92 -25.72 -0.70
N ALA A 703 -11.93 -24.39 -0.83
CA ALA A 703 -11.25 -23.71 -1.93
C ALA A 703 -9.72 -23.82 -1.73
N GLY A 704 -8.97 -24.25 -2.75
CA GLY A 704 -7.53 -24.54 -2.59
C GLY A 704 -6.73 -24.35 -3.87
N VAL A 705 -5.41 -24.58 -3.80
CA VAL A 705 -4.48 -24.37 -4.92
C VAL A 705 -4.97 -25.09 -6.19
N GLY A 706 -5.00 -24.36 -7.31
CA GLY A 706 -5.51 -24.83 -8.59
C GLY A 706 -7.02 -24.64 -8.80
N SER A 707 -7.76 -24.13 -7.82
CA SER A 707 -9.17 -23.75 -8.01
C SER A 707 -9.28 -22.54 -8.93
N ARG A 708 -10.07 -22.64 -10.00
CA ARG A 708 -10.46 -21.47 -10.81
C ARG A 708 -11.50 -20.64 -10.06
N TYR A 709 -11.42 -19.32 -10.19
CA TYR A 709 -12.40 -18.41 -9.65
C TYR A 709 -12.49 -17.09 -10.44
N LYS A 710 -13.58 -16.36 -10.18
CA LYS A 710 -13.81 -14.96 -10.56
C LYS A 710 -14.62 -14.28 -9.46
N TYR A 711 -14.71 -12.96 -9.50
CA TYR A 711 -15.73 -12.23 -8.76
C TYR A 711 -16.97 -12.00 -9.65
N GLU A 712 -18.17 -12.21 -9.12
CA GLU A 712 -19.35 -11.51 -9.65
C GLU A 712 -19.52 -10.21 -8.89
N ILE A 713 -19.56 -9.09 -9.60
CA ILE A 713 -19.75 -7.77 -9.03
C ILE A 713 -21.12 -7.24 -9.48
N ARG A 714 -21.92 -6.78 -8.52
CA ARG A 714 -23.20 -6.12 -8.79
C ARG A 714 -23.01 -4.62 -8.90
N TYR A 715 -23.32 -4.06 -10.07
CA TYR A 715 -23.25 -2.62 -10.29
C TYR A 715 -24.49 -1.92 -9.71
N ALA A 716 -24.43 -0.59 -9.58
CA ALA A 716 -25.51 0.22 -8.99
C ALA A 716 -26.85 0.19 -9.78
N ASP A 717 -26.84 -0.23 -11.05
CA ASP A 717 -28.06 -0.49 -11.84
C ASP A 717 -28.73 -1.85 -11.52
N GLY A 718 -28.08 -2.65 -10.67
CA GLY A 718 -28.53 -3.97 -10.22
C GLY A 718 -28.05 -5.14 -11.09
N SER A 719 -27.32 -4.88 -12.19
CA SER A 719 -26.76 -5.90 -13.08
C SER A 719 -25.51 -6.57 -12.48
N TRP A 720 -25.22 -7.81 -12.91
CA TRP A 720 -24.09 -8.62 -12.44
C TRP A 720 -23.06 -8.82 -13.56
N HIS A 721 -21.78 -8.68 -13.24
CA HIS A 721 -20.66 -8.80 -14.17
C HIS A 721 -19.56 -9.69 -13.61
N GLU A 722 -19.04 -10.61 -14.43
CA GLU A 722 -17.87 -11.43 -14.07
C GLU A 722 -16.57 -10.65 -14.22
N LYS A 723 -15.71 -10.71 -13.20
CA LYS A 723 -14.38 -10.09 -13.17
C LYS A 723 -13.29 -11.09 -12.77
N ALA A 724 -12.17 -11.08 -13.48
CA ALA A 724 -10.93 -11.66 -12.99
C ALA A 724 -10.42 -10.83 -11.78
N ASP A 725 -9.65 -11.48 -10.91
CA ASP A 725 -9.04 -10.82 -9.75
C ASP A 725 -7.91 -9.87 -10.20
N PRO A 726 -7.95 -8.56 -9.87
CA PRO A 726 -6.84 -7.62 -10.11
C PRO A 726 -5.51 -8.08 -9.49
N MET A 727 -5.61 -8.81 -8.38
CA MET A 727 -4.51 -9.34 -7.56
C MET A 727 -4.34 -10.86 -7.77
N ALA A 728 -4.81 -11.40 -8.91
CA ALA A 728 -4.55 -12.78 -9.30
C ALA A 728 -3.04 -13.06 -9.29
N ARG A 729 -2.61 -14.13 -8.62
CA ARG A 729 -1.22 -14.64 -8.63
C ARG A 729 -0.97 -15.74 -9.67
N ALA A 730 -2.05 -16.29 -10.23
CA ALA A 730 -2.05 -17.19 -11.37
C ALA A 730 -3.38 -17.07 -12.14
N THR A 731 -3.38 -17.51 -13.39
CA THR A 731 -4.49 -17.37 -14.34
C THR A 731 -4.71 -18.67 -15.11
N GLU A 732 -5.88 -18.81 -15.74
CA GLU A 732 -6.01 -19.78 -16.82
C GLU A 732 -5.31 -19.29 -18.10
N VAL A 733 -4.87 -20.24 -18.94
CA VAL A 733 -4.27 -19.93 -20.25
C VAL A 733 -5.28 -19.21 -21.16
N PRO A 734 -4.96 -18.01 -21.69
CA PRO A 734 -5.86 -17.29 -22.61
C PRO A 734 -6.23 -18.15 -23.84
N PRO A 735 -7.49 -18.10 -24.32
CA PRO A 735 -8.51 -17.08 -24.05
C PRO A 735 -9.43 -17.36 -22.85
N SER A 736 -9.11 -18.32 -21.96
CA SER A 736 -9.78 -18.40 -20.67
C SER A 736 -9.44 -17.18 -19.79
N THR A 737 -10.32 -16.85 -18.85
CA THR A 737 -10.30 -15.59 -18.10
C THR A 737 -10.55 -15.74 -16.60
N ALA A 738 -10.52 -16.96 -16.06
CA ALA A 738 -10.58 -17.16 -14.62
C ALA A 738 -9.19 -16.94 -13.98
N SER A 739 -9.20 -16.37 -12.78
CA SER A 739 -8.05 -16.36 -11.88
C SER A 739 -7.90 -17.75 -11.25
N VAL A 740 -6.70 -18.12 -10.84
CA VAL A 740 -6.41 -19.42 -10.22
C VAL A 740 -5.84 -19.19 -8.83
N VAL A 741 -6.37 -19.91 -7.83
CA VAL A 741 -5.83 -19.86 -6.47
C VAL A 741 -4.43 -20.46 -6.49
N ALA A 742 -3.42 -19.65 -6.17
CA ALA A 742 -2.02 -20.03 -6.12
C ALA A 742 -1.46 -19.91 -4.69
N GLN A 743 -0.35 -20.59 -4.46
CA GLN A 743 0.44 -20.56 -3.23
C GLN A 743 1.90 -20.77 -3.66
N ASP A 744 2.82 -19.92 -3.23
CA ASP A 744 4.25 -20.13 -3.47
C ASP A 744 4.74 -21.41 -2.77
N ARG A 745 5.54 -22.19 -3.49
CA ARG A 745 6.20 -23.41 -3.00
C ARG A 745 7.64 -23.50 -3.52
N TYR A 746 8.14 -22.46 -4.15
CA TYR A 746 9.50 -22.43 -4.66
C TYR A 746 10.53 -22.32 -3.51
N THR A 747 11.78 -22.62 -3.78
CA THR A 747 12.89 -22.44 -2.84
C THR A 747 14.09 -22.01 -3.66
N TRP A 748 14.47 -20.75 -3.51
CA TRP A 748 15.53 -20.12 -4.29
C TRP A 748 16.92 -20.61 -3.88
N GLU A 749 17.77 -20.89 -4.87
CA GLU A 749 19.20 -21.18 -4.65
C GLU A 749 20.10 -19.98 -5.03
N ASP A 750 19.51 -18.81 -5.28
CA ASP A 750 20.17 -17.61 -5.79
C ASP A 750 20.70 -16.62 -4.74
N GLY A 751 20.65 -16.94 -3.44
CA GLY A 751 20.99 -15.99 -2.36
C GLY A 751 22.34 -15.29 -2.53
N ALA A 752 23.35 -16.00 -3.05
CA ALA A 752 24.66 -15.43 -3.34
C ALA A 752 24.68 -14.41 -4.52
N TRP A 753 23.68 -14.43 -5.42
CA TRP A 753 23.42 -13.36 -6.40
C TRP A 753 22.79 -12.15 -5.70
N MET A 754 21.73 -12.38 -4.91
CA MET A 754 20.99 -11.33 -4.20
C MET A 754 21.88 -10.53 -3.23
N GLU A 755 22.75 -11.20 -2.47
CA GLU A 755 23.80 -10.57 -1.64
C GLU A 755 24.73 -9.66 -2.45
N ARG A 756 25.20 -10.12 -3.62
CA ARG A 756 26.09 -9.33 -4.49
C ARG A 756 25.38 -8.14 -5.10
N ARG A 757 24.12 -8.29 -5.52
CA ARG A 757 23.30 -7.20 -6.06
C ARG A 757 23.17 -6.07 -5.03
N ALA A 758 22.71 -6.40 -3.83
CA ALA A 758 22.53 -5.41 -2.76
C ALA A 758 23.86 -4.74 -2.32
N ALA A 759 25.00 -5.39 -2.55
CA ALA A 759 26.34 -4.89 -2.21
C ALA A 759 27.09 -4.19 -3.37
N THR A 760 26.49 -4.05 -4.56
CA THR A 760 27.14 -3.45 -5.74
C THR A 760 26.29 -2.39 -6.42
N ASP A 761 26.94 -1.51 -7.20
CA ASP A 761 26.27 -0.54 -8.05
C ASP A 761 26.20 -1.08 -9.50
N PRO A 762 25.01 -1.36 -10.06
CA PRO A 762 24.87 -1.80 -11.44
C PRO A 762 25.16 -0.68 -12.46
N HIS A 763 25.09 0.60 -12.08
CA HIS A 763 25.28 1.73 -13.00
C HIS A 763 26.75 1.90 -13.40
N SER A 764 27.68 1.74 -12.45
CA SER A 764 29.13 1.67 -12.74
C SER A 764 29.61 0.28 -13.16
N GLY A 765 28.72 -0.70 -13.38
CA GLY A 765 29.04 -2.06 -13.81
C GLY A 765 28.93 -2.31 -15.33
N PRO A 766 29.36 -3.50 -15.83
CA PRO A 766 29.18 -3.92 -17.21
C PRO A 766 27.74 -4.41 -17.47
N MET A 767 26.95 -3.63 -18.20
CA MET A 767 25.58 -3.97 -18.56
C MET A 767 25.42 -4.08 -20.09
N SER A 768 25.34 -5.33 -20.55
CA SER A 768 24.95 -5.69 -21.91
C SER A 768 23.78 -6.67 -21.84
N ILE A 769 22.67 -6.24 -22.46
CA ILE A 769 21.33 -6.81 -22.32
C ILE A 769 20.92 -7.50 -23.63
N TYR A 770 20.38 -8.71 -23.52
CA TYR A 770 19.68 -9.39 -24.60
C TYR A 770 18.17 -9.28 -24.37
N GLU A 771 17.44 -8.56 -25.22
CA GLU A 771 15.99 -8.35 -25.10
C GLU A 771 15.23 -9.50 -25.79
N VAL A 772 14.22 -10.06 -25.10
CA VAL A 772 13.59 -11.35 -25.46
C VAL A 772 12.06 -11.30 -25.31
N HIS A 773 11.35 -11.58 -26.41
CA HIS A 773 9.96 -12.05 -26.33
C HIS A 773 9.93 -13.58 -26.17
N LEU A 774 9.72 -14.05 -24.94
CA LEU A 774 9.86 -15.46 -24.56
C LEU A 774 9.03 -16.41 -25.45
N GLY A 775 7.79 -16.05 -25.77
CA GLY A 775 6.87 -16.85 -26.59
C GLY A 775 7.18 -16.90 -28.09
N SER A 776 8.27 -16.29 -28.54
CA SER A 776 8.72 -16.33 -29.95
C SER A 776 10.22 -16.47 -30.16
N TRP A 777 11.05 -16.37 -29.11
CA TRP A 777 12.47 -16.76 -29.16
C TRP A 777 12.63 -18.17 -29.73
N LYS A 778 11.95 -19.14 -29.11
CA LYS A 778 11.73 -20.50 -29.62
C LYS A 778 10.29 -20.91 -29.31
N LYS A 779 9.51 -21.27 -30.34
CA LYS A 779 8.09 -21.60 -30.18
C LYS A 779 7.91 -22.90 -29.38
N GLY A 780 7.02 -22.88 -28.40
CA GLY A 780 6.57 -24.08 -27.67
C GLY A 780 7.43 -24.51 -26.49
N LEU A 781 8.26 -23.63 -25.93
CA LEU A 781 8.97 -23.88 -24.67
C LEU A 781 8.09 -23.50 -23.46
N SER A 782 8.20 -24.26 -22.37
CA SER A 782 7.80 -23.80 -21.03
C SER A 782 8.85 -22.84 -20.44
N TYR A 783 8.55 -22.19 -19.31
CA TYR A 783 9.55 -21.46 -18.53
C TYR A 783 10.74 -22.37 -18.15
N ARG A 784 10.50 -23.66 -17.85
CA ARG A 784 11.58 -24.63 -17.54
C ARG A 784 12.41 -25.01 -18.77
N ASP A 785 11.78 -25.28 -19.90
CA ASP A 785 12.50 -25.62 -21.16
C ASP A 785 13.29 -24.41 -21.69
N ALA A 786 12.81 -23.20 -21.41
CA ALA A 786 13.50 -21.95 -21.71
C ALA A 786 14.70 -21.73 -20.79
N ALA A 787 14.61 -22.07 -19.49
CA ALA A 787 15.68 -21.84 -18.52
C ALA A 787 17.01 -22.46 -18.92
N ASP A 788 17.05 -23.77 -19.18
CA ASP A 788 18.30 -24.45 -19.57
C ASP A 788 18.85 -23.92 -20.91
N GLN A 789 17.98 -23.59 -21.87
CA GLN A 789 18.39 -23.11 -23.19
C GLN A 789 18.83 -21.64 -23.22
N LEU A 790 18.18 -20.75 -22.47
CA LEU A 790 18.56 -19.35 -22.36
C LEU A 790 19.88 -19.22 -21.59
N VAL A 791 20.05 -19.98 -20.50
CA VAL A 791 21.32 -20.02 -19.75
C VAL A 791 22.47 -20.49 -20.64
N GLU A 792 22.30 -21.55 -21.44
CA GLU A 792 23.31 -22.00 -22.40
C GLU A 792 23.62 -20.92 -23.45
N TYR A 793 22.59 -20.30 -24.03
CA TYR A 793 22.75 -19.35 -25.14
C TYR A 793 23.36 -18.01 -24.71
N LEU A 794 22.86 -17.43 -23.62
CA LEU A 794 23.36 -16.18 -23.03
C LEU A 794 24.76 -16.37 -22.45
N GLY A 795 25.02 -17.51 -21.81
CA GLY A 795 26.35 -17.90 -21.33
C GLY A 795 27.35 -18.06 -22.47
N TRP A 796 26.96 -18.69 -23.60
CA TRP A 796 27.79 -18.76 -24.80
C TRP A 796 28.09 -17.36 -25.37
N LEU A 797 27.11 -16.47 -25.47
CA LEU A 797 27.26 -15.10 -25.97
C LEU A 797 27.87 -14.10 -24.97
N ASN A 798 28.13 -14.51 -23.72
CA ASN A 798 28.70 -13.69 -22.63
C ASN A 798 27.88 -12.44 -22.22
N PHE A 799 26.57 -12.36 -22.52
CA PHE A 799 25.71 -11.26 -22.03
C PHE A 799 25.73 -11.18 -20.49
N THR A 800 25.44 -10.00 -19.92
CA THR A 800 25.36 -9.83 -18.46
C THR A 800 23.93 -9.81 -17.95
N HIS A 801 22.96 -9.46 -18.79
CA HIS A 801 21.54 -9.41 -18.44
C HIS A 801 20.65 -9.93 -19.58
N VAL A 802 19.43 -10.34 -19.24
CA VAL A 802 18.31 -10.54 -20.16
C VAL A 802 17.19 -9.56 -19.81
N GLU A 803 16.57 -8.94 -20.81
CA GLU A 803 15.38 -8.10 -20.64
C GLU A 803 14.18 -8.85 -21.23
N LEU A 804 13.19 -9.15 -20.40
CA LEU A 804 12.03 -9.95 -20.75
C LEU A 804 10.84 -9.03 -21.04
N MET A 805 10.36 -9.05 -22.29
CA MET A 805 9.12 -8.38 -22.69
C MET A 805 7.93 -8.88 -21.83
N PRO A 806 6.87 -8.07 -21.62
CA PRO A 806 6.03 -8.19 -20.43
C PRO A 806 5.46 -9.59 -20.18
N LEU A 807 5.90 -10.21 -19.08
CA LEU A 807 5.45 -11.54 -18.68
C LEU A 807 4.18 -11.53 -17.80
N ALA A 808 3.68 -10.37 -17.39
CA ALA A 808 2.38 -10.26 -16.72
C ALA A 808 1.24 -10.73 -17.65
N GLU A 809 0.18 -11.32 -17.11
CA GLU A 809 -0.86 -11.95 -17.93
C GLU A 809 -1.65 -10.93 -18.77
N HIS A 810 -1.75 -11.23 -20.06
CA HIS A 810 -2.35 -10.40 -21.11
C HIS A 810 -3.17 -11.32 -22.04
N PRO A 811 -4.35 -10.93 -22.54
CA PRO A 811 -5.22 -11.85 -23.27
C PRO A 811 -4.76 -12.10 -24.71
N PHE A 812 -4.19 -11.09 -25.37
CA PHE A 812 -3.84 -11.14 -26.80
C PHE A 812 -2.33 -11.15 -27.02
N GLY A 813 -1.81 -12.25 -27.59
CA GLY A 813 -0.36 -12.43 -27.82
C GLY A 813 0.25 -11.44 -28.83
N GLY A 814 -0.54 -10.92 -29.77
CA GLY A 814 -0.13 -9.85 -30.69
C GLY A 814 -0.08 -8.45 -30.05
N SER A 815 -0.24 -8.34 -28.73
CA SER A 815 0.17 -7.16 -27.95
C SER A 815 1.60 -7.27 -27.42
N TRP A 816 2.26 -8.42 -27.64
CA TRP A 816 3.61 -8.77 -27.18
C TRP A 816 3.85 -8.67 -25.66
N GLY A 817 2.77 -8.52 -24.88
CA GLY A 817 2.78 -8.32 -23.43
C GLY A 817 2.14 -6.99 -22.99
N TYR A 818 2.18 -5.94 -23.83
CA TYR A 818 1.86 -4.57 -23.42
C TYR A 818 0.37 -4.28 -23.14
N GLN A 819 -0.54 -5.25 -23.32
CA GLN A 819 -1.95 -5.12 -22.92
C GLN A 819 -2.28 -6.04 -21.74
N VAL A 820 -1.65 -5.76 -20.59
CA VAL A 820 -1.76 -6.53 -19.35
C VAL A 820 -3.17 -6.43 -18.74
N THR A 821 -3.70 -7.57 -18.28
CA THR A 821 -4.99 -7.68 -17.57
C THR A 821 -4.87 -8.18 -16.13
N SER A 822 -3.83 -8.95 -15.79
CA SER A 822 -3.60 -9.43 -14.42
C SER A 822 -2.14 -9.19 -14.02
N TYR A 823 -1.91 -8.02 -13.43
CA TYR A 823 -0.58 -7.45 -13.16
C TYR A 823 0.27 -8.27 -12.19
N TYR A 824 -0.37 -9.06 -11.32
CA TYR A 824 0.28 -9.88 -10.29
C TYR A 824 0.43 -11.36 -10.68
N ALA A 825 0.02 -11.75 -11.90
CA ALA A 825 0.17 -13.11 -12.41
C ALA A 825 1.16 -13.14 -13.59
N PRO A 826 2.18 -14.02 -13.58
CA PRO A 826 2.91 -14.34 -14.79
C PRO A 826 2.00 -15.11 -15.76
N THR A 827 2.22 -14.94 -17.06
CA THR A 827 1.34 -15.50 -18.10
C THR A 827 1.36 -17.02 -18.11
N ALA A 828 0.18 -17.62 -17.99
CA ALA A 828 0.01 -19.08 -17.92
C ALA A 828 0.39 -19.81 -19.23
N ARG A 829 0.73 -19.06 -20.30
CA ARG A 829 1.19 -19.59 -21.60
C ARG A 829 2.43 -20.47 -21.51
N PHE A 830 3.29 -20.25 -20.52
CA PHE A 830 4.60 -20.91 -20.43
C PHE A 830 4.78 -21.80 -19.18
N GLY A 831 3.84 -21.80 -18.24
CA GLY A 831 3.93 -22.58 -17.01
C GLY A 831 3.14 -21.96 -15.86
N ASP A 832 3.39 -22.43 -14.65
CA ASP A 832 2.92 -21.80 -13.41
C ASP A 832 3.97 -20.81 -12.83
N PRO A 833 3.63 -20.01 -11.79
CA PRO A 833 4.56 -19.03 -11.22
C PRO A 833 5.89 -19.60 -10.72
N ASP A 834 5.91 -20.81 -10.18
CA ASP A 834 7.14 -21.44 -9.65
C ASP A 834 8.03 -21.94 -10.81
N GLU A 835 7.49 -22.10 -12.01
CA GLU A 835 8.28 -22.33 -13.23
C GLU A 835 8.99 -21.05 -13.70
N LEU A 836 8.38 -19.87 -13.55
CA LEU A 836 9.06 -18.58 -13.80
C LEU A 836 10.13 -18.31 -12.74
N ARG A 837 9.87 -18.59 -11.46
CA ARG A 837 10.90 -18.49 -10.41
C ARG A 837 12.12 -19.36 -10.73
N TYR A 838 11.88 -20.60 -11.18
CA TYR A 838 12.94 -21.50 -11.65
C TYR A 838 13.72 -20.94 -12.86
N LEU A 839 13.07 -20.26 -13.82
CA LEU A 839 13.77 -19.58 -14.92
C LEU A 839 14.72 -18.50 -14.40
N ILE A 840 14.26 -17.66 -13.47
CA ILE A 840 15.01 -16.52 -12.93
C ILE A 840 16.17 -17.01 -12.05
N ASP A 841 15.92 -17.94 -11.13
CA ASP A 841 16.93 -18.58 -10.27
C ASP A 841 18.07 -19.19 -11.11
N ARG A 842 17.74 -19.93 -12.18
CA ARG A 842 18.73 -20.54 -13.07
C ARG A 842 19.55 -19.52 -13.87
N LEU A 843 19.02 -18.31 -14.12
CA LEU A 843 19.77 -17.19 -14.70
C LEU A 843 20.70 -16.54 -13.66
N HIS A 844 20.22 -16.30 -12.44
CA HIS A 844 21.02 -15.76 -11.33
C HIS A 844 22.18 -16.70 -10.94
N GLN A 845 21.94 -18.02 -10.91
CA GLN A 845 22.98 -19.05 -10.73
C GLN A 845 24.04 -19.04 -11.85
N ALA A 846 23.64 -18.69 -13.08
CA ALA A 846 24.55 -18.52 -14.21
C ALA A 846 25.29 -17.16 -14.22
N GLY A 847 24.94 -16.24 -13.30
CA GLY A 847 25.49 -14.90 -13.25
C GLY A 847 24.95 -13.96 -14.33
N ILE A 848 23.69 -14.14 -14.71
CA ILE A 848 22.94 -13.32 -15.66
C ILE A 848 21.79 -12.65 -14.89
N GLY A 849 21.73 -11.31 -14.94
CA GLY A 849 20.64 -10.57 -14.30
C GLY A 849 19.36 -10.53 -15.15
N VAL A 850 18.21 -10.35 -14.49
CA VAL A 850 16.89 -10.34 -15.14
C VAL A 850 16.21 -8.98 -15.01
N ILE A 851 15.97 -8.32 -16.13
CA ILE A 851 15.12 -7.13 -16.26
C ILE A 851 13.76 -7.56 -16.82
N LEU A 852 12.68 -6.96 -16.33
CA LEU A 852 11.32 -7.23 -16.79
C LEU A 852 10.63 -5.95 -17.27
N ASP A 853 9.97 -6.00 -18.42
CA ASP A 853 9.14 -4.91 -18.89
C ASP A 853 7.87 -4.76 -18.05
N TRP A 854 7.73 -3.58 -17.46
CA TRP A 854 6.63 -3.19 -16.59
C TRP A 854 5.76 -2.14 -17.26
N VAL A 855 4.43 -2.34 -17.22
CA VAL A 855 3.46 -1.60 -18.06
C VAL A 855 2.46 -0.78 -17.22
N PRO A 856 2.91 0.21 -16.42
CA PRO A 856 2.05 1.06 -15.59
C PRO A 856 1.27 2.12 -16.38
N ALA A 857 1.52 2.27 -17.69
CA ALA A 857 0.96 3.37 -18.47
C ALA A 857 -0.53 3.20 -18.78
N HIS A 858 -0.98 1.99 -19.13
CA HIS A 858 -2.34 1.73 -19.59
C HIS A 858 -2.75 0.24 -19.43
N PHE A 859 -4.04 -0.04 -19.59
CA PHE A 859 -4.62 -1.39 -19.61
C PHE A 859 -5.73 -1.51 -20.69
N PRO A 860 -6.07 -2.71 -21.20
CA PRO A 860 -7.05 -2.87 -22.28
C PRO A 860 -8.51 -2.72 -21.79
N LYS A 861 -9.43 -2.48 -22.73
CA LYS A 861 -10.88 -2.30 -22.46
C LYS A 861 -11.65 -3.61 -22.24
N ASP A 862 -10.96 -4.69 -21.87
CA ASP A 862 -11.54 -6.01 -21.60
C ASP A 862 -12.52 -5.96 -20.43
N SER A 863 -13.81 -6.19 -20.71
CA SER A 863 -14.89 -5.98 -19.73
C SER A 863 -14.86 -6.94 -18.54
N TRP A 864 -14.12 -8.06 -18.65
CA TRP A 864 -13.87 -9.02 -17.58
C TRP A 864 -12.63 -8.69 -16.73
N ALA A 865 -11.88 -7.65 -17.08
CA ALA A 865 -10.69 -7.18 -16.36
C ALA A 865 -10.97 -5.82 -15.69
N LEU A 866 -9.94 -4.99 -15.50
CA LEU A 866 -9.99 -3.73 -14.73
C LEU A 866 -10.97 -2.67 -15.27
N ALA A 867 -11.39 -2.74 -16.53
CA ALA A 867 -12.25 -1.74 -17.15
C ALA A 867 -13.63 -1.64 -16.48
N ASN A 868 -13.97 -0.44 -16.00
CA ASN A 868 -15.20 -0.11 -15.27
C ASN A 868 -15.48 -1.10 -14.12
N PHE A 869 -14.45 -1.43 -13.33
CA PHE A 869 -14.41 -2.64 -12.49
C PHE A 869 -15.62 -2.87 -11.58
N ASP A 870 -16.10 -1.84 -10.89
CA ASP A 870 -17.23 -1.91 -9.96
C ASP A 870 -18.51 -1.23 -10.48
N GLY A 871 -18.57 -0.98 -11.79
CA GLY A 871 -19.61 -0.17 -12.43
C GLY A 871 -19.28 1.32 -12.50
N THR A 872 -18.11 1.72 -11.98
CA THR A 872 -17.53 3.05 -12.17
C THR A 872 -16.15 2.98 -12.82
N ALA A 873 -15.65 4.11 -13.32
CA ALA A 873 -14.25 4.31 -13.67
C ALA A 873 -13.39 4.24 -12.39
N LEU A 874 -12.99 3.01 -12.03
CA LEU A 874 -12.36 2.68 -10.76
C LEU A 874 -10.83 2.77 -10.85
N TYR A 875 -10.27 2.06 -11.84
CA TYR A 875 -8.84 2.02 -12.13
C TYR A 875 -8.46 3.05 -13.18
N GLU A 876 -9.32 3.31 -14.16
CA GLU A 876 -9.15 4.35 -15.18
C GLU A 876 -9.55 5.74 -14.67
N HIS A 877 -8.99 6.80 -15.27
CA HIS A 877 -9.41 8.16 -14.92
C HIS A 877 -10.80 8.49 -15.51
N PRO A 878 -11.77 9.02 -14.73
CA PRO A 878 -13.18 9.15 -15.15
C PRO A 878 -13.43 10.16 -16.27
N ASP A 879 -12.55 11.14 -16.48
CA ASP A 879 -12.54 11.96 -17.69
C ASP A 879 -11.77 11.24 -18.81
N PRO A 880 -12.41 10.86 -19.95
CA PRO A 880 -11.76 10.19 -21.07
C PRO A 880 -10.58 10.97 -21.69
N ARG A 881 -10.56 12.31 -21.53
CA ARG A 881 -9.48 13.17 -22.04
C ARG A 881 -8.14 12.96 -21.31
N ARG A 882 -8.18 12.35 -20.12
CA ARG A 882 -7.00 11.84 -19.40
C ARG A 882 -6.97 10.31 -19.40
N GLY A 883 -8.13 9.67 -19.22
CA GLY A 883 -8.32 8.24 -18.97
C GLY A 883 -8.36 7.30 -20.18
N GLU A 884 -8.27 7.79 -21.42
CA GLU A 884 -8.12 6.92 -22.59
C GLU A 884 -6.87 7.26 -23.43
N GLN A 885 -6.22 6.24 -24.00
CA GLN A 885 -5.34 6.41 -25.15
C GLN A 885 -6.05 5.93 -26.42
N LYS A 886 -6.45 6.91 -27.24
CA LYS A 886 -7.37 6.69 -28.38
C LYS A 886 -6.74 5.84 -29.47
N ASP A 887 -5.49 6.14 -29.84
CA ASP A 887 -4.79 5.47 -30.94
C ASP A 887 -4.45 4.00 -30.61
N TRP A 888 -4.35 3.67 -29.32
CA TRP A 888 -4.12 2.31 -28.81
C TRP A 888 -5.42 1.57 -28.46
N GLY A 889 -6.53 2.30 -28.29
CA GLY A 889 -7.81 1.75 -27.83
C GLY A 889 -7.84 1.38 -26.35
N THR A 890 -6.87 1.83 -25.54
CA THR A 890 -6.65 1.42 -24.14
C THR A 890 -7.13 2.48 -23.13
N LEU A 891 -7.14 2.10 -21.85
CA LEU A 891 -7.48 2.96 -20.71
C LEU A 891 -6.22 3.34 -19.94
N VAL A 892 -6.14 4.59 -19.49
CA VAL A 892 -5.04 5.14 -18.69
C VAL A 892 -5.44 5.15 -17.22
N PHE A 893 -4.56 4.65 -16.36
CA PHE A 893 -4.81 4.58 -14.92
C PHE A 893 -5.03 5.95 -14.28
N ASN A 894 -5.87 5.99 -13.25
CA ASN A 894 -6.07 7.16 -12.42
C ASN A 894 -4.93 7.32 -11.41
N PHE A 895 -3.77 7.80 -11.87
CA PHE A 895 -2.56 8.00 -11.05
C PHE A 895 -2.76 8.94 -9.84
N GLY A 896 -3.81 9.77 -9.86
CA GLY A 896 -4.20 10.62 -8.74
C GLY A 896 -5.01 9.92 -7.65
N ARG A 897 -5.50 8.70 -7.93
CA ARG A 897 -6.30 7.92 -6.98
C ARG A 897 -5.41 7.04 -6.10
N THR A 898 -5.51 7.27 -4.80
CA THR A 898 -4.77 6.62 -3.70
C THR A 898 -4.63 5.10 -3.84
N GLU A 899 -5.73 4.39 -4.07
CA GLU A 899 -5.72 2.92 -4.12
C GLU A 899 -5.12 2.38 -5.44
N VAL A 900 -5.32 3.10 -6.55
CA VAL A 900 -4.78 2.76 -7.89
C VAL A 900 -3.27 3.00 -7.95
N ARG A 901 -2.81 4.09 -7.33
CA ARG A 901 -1.39 4.37 -7.08
C ARG A 901 -0.75 3.24 -6.27
N ASN A 902 -1.36 2.84 -5.16
CA ASN A 902 -0.87 1.74 -4.33
C ASN A 902 -0.83 0.41 -5.10
N PHE A 903 -1.85 0.12 -5.92
CA PHE A 903 -1.89 -1.05 -6.80
C PHE A 903 -0.69 -1.12 -7.76
N LEU A 904 -0.27 0.01 -8.33
CA LEU A 904 0.90 0.08 -9.23
C LEU A 904 2.23 0.07 -8.46
N VAL A 905 2.39 0.86 -7.40
CA VAL A 905 3.62 0.91 -6.60
C VAL A 905 3.93 -0.45 -5.96
N ALA A 906 2.92 -1.12 -5.40
CA ALA A 906 3.06 -2.48 -4.90
C ALA A 906 3.31 -3.50 -6.03
N ASN A 907 2.87 -3.26 -7.27
CA ASN A 907 3.15 -4.17 -8.37
C ASN A 907 4.61 -4.11 -8.83
N ALA A 908 5.24 -2.93 -8.79
CA ALA A 908 6.68 -2.82 -9.01
C ALA A 908 7.47 -3.57 -7.91
N ALA A 909 7.11 -3.38 -6.64
CA ALA A 909 7.73 -4.11 -5.52
C ALA A 909 7.51 -5.63 -5.61
N TYR A 910 6.31 -6.08 -6.03
CA TYR A 910 5.96 -7.50 -6.18
C TYR A 910 6.93 -8.26 -7.11
N TRP A 911 7.22 -7.74 -8.30
CA TRP A 911 8.15 -8.40 -9.23
C TRP A 911 9.59 -8.44 -8.67
N LEU A 912 10.03 -7.36 -8.02
CA LEU A 912 11.37 -7.25 -7.41
C LEU A 912 11.56 -8.17 -6.19
N GLN A 913 10.49 -8.46 -5.43
CA GLN A 913 10.54 -9.23 -4.18
C GLN A 913 10.09 -10.70 -4.32
N GLU A 914 9.01 -10.97 -5.05
CA GLU A 914 8.39 -12.32 -5.10
C GLU A 914 8.87 -13.15 -6.31
N PHE A 915 9.51 -12.49 -7.28
CA PHE A 915 10.17 -13.07 -8.45
C PHE A 915 11.65 -12.67 -8.57
N HIS A 916 12.21 -12.00 -7.57
CA HIS A 916 13.63 -11.60 -7.47
C HIS A 916 14.20 -10.74 -8.61
N VAL A 917 13.41 -10.23 -9.58
CA VAL A 917 13.98 -9.55 -10.77
C VAL A 917 14.91 -8.38 -10.38
N ASP A 918 15.97 -8.19 -11.16
CA ASP A 918 17.00 -7.19 -10.90
C ASP A 918 16.64 -5.79 -11.42
N GLY A 919 15.63 -5.68 -12.28
CA GLY A 919 15.20 -4.38 -12.76
C GLY A 919 13.87 -4.37 -13.49
N LEU A 920 13.32 -3.18 -13.65
CA LEU A 920 12.07 -2.94 -14.38
C LEU A 920 12.30 -1.89 -15.47
N ARG A 921 11.91 -2.22 -16.71
CA ARG A 921 11.92 -1.30 -17.86
C ARG A 921 10.50 -0.79 -18.10
N VAL A 922 10.31 0.53 -18.12
CA VAL A 922 9.01 1.17 -18.34
C VAL A 922 8.94 1.68 -19.78
N ASP A 923 7.96 1.15 -20.51
CA ASP A 923 7.61 1.55 -21.87
C ASP A 923 6.87 2.90 -21.92
N ALA A 924 7.05 3.65 -23.01
CA ALA A 924 6.24 4.81 -23.37
C ALA A 924 6.02 5.82 -22.22
N VAL A 925 7.07 6.13 -21.44
CA VAL A 925 6.97 7.02 -20.26
C VAL A 925 6.42 8.40 -20.65
N ALA A 926 6.70 8.85 -21.89
CA ALA A 926 6.11 10.05 -22.47
C ALA A 926 4.57 10.06 -22.46
N SER A 927 3.91 8.91 -22.65
CA SER A 927 2.45 8.77 -22.62
C SER A 927 1.86 8.92 -21.21
N MET A 928 2.66 8.64 -20.19
CA MET A 928 2.31 8.90 -18.79
C MET A 928 2.55 10.37 -18.43
N LEU A 929 3.70 10.93 -18.83
CA LEU A 929 4.16 12.27 -18.46
C LEU A 929 3.32 13.42 -19.03
N TYR A 930 2.59 13.20 -20.13
CA TYR A 930 1.97 14.27 -20.92
C TYR A 930 0.46 14.12 -21.11
N LEU A 931 -0.27 15.16 -20.73
CA LEU A 931 -1.72 15.27 -20.89
C LEU A 931 -2.11 15.42 -22.37
N ASP A 932 -1.23 15.96 -23.21
CA ASP A 932 -1.39 16.16 -24.65
C ASP A 932 -0.86 14.99 -25.52
N TYR A 933 -0.35 13.90 -24.92
CA TYR A 933 0.20 12.77 -25.67
C TYR A 933 -0.85 12.09 -26.55
N SER A 934 -0.61 12.09 -27.87
CA SER A 934 -1.53 11.60 -28.92
C SER A 934 -2.95 12.20 -28.85
N ARG A 935 -3.07 13.49 -28.47
CA ARG A 935 -4.35 14.20 -28.34
C ARG A 935 -4.33 15.54 -29.06
N GLU A 936 -5.34 15.76 -29.91
CA GLU A 936 -5.47 16.99 -30.70
C GLU A 936 -5.84 18.21 -29.85
N ALA A 937 -5.66 19.41 -30.41
CA ALA A 937 -5.95 20.66 -29.71
C ALA A 937 -7.43 20.79 -29.33
N GLY A 938 -7.72 20.76 -28.02
CA GLY A 938 -9.09 20.74 -27.46
C GLY A 938 -9.59 19.36 -27.04
N GLU A 939 -8.79 18.30 -27.23
CA GLU A 939 -9.09 16.94 -26.76
C GLU A 939 -8.43 16.60 -25.41
N TRP A 940 -7.65 17.53 -24.84
CA TRP A 940 -6.99 17.44 -23.54
C TRP A 940 -7.17 18.76 -22.75
N GLU A 941 -6.90 18.72 -21.45
CA GLU A 941 -6.86 19.91 -20.58
C GLU A 941 -5.52 20.01 -19.83
N PRO A 942 -5.03 21.23 -19.56
CA PRO A 942 -3.79 21.44 -18.83
C PRO A 942 -3.92 21.11 -17.34
N ASN A 943 -2.77 20.90 -16.70
CA ASN A 943 -2.68 20.71 -15.25
C ASN A 943 -3.04 22.00 -14.48
N VAL A 944 -3.09 21.90 -13.14
CA VAL A 944 -3.46 22.99 -12.23
C VAL A 944 -2.56 24.25 -12.31
N TYR A 945 -1.42 24.17 -13.00
CA TYR A 945 -0.50 25.29 -13.22
C TYR A 945 -0.52 25.82 -14.68
N GLY A 946 -1.41 25.29 -15.53
CA GLY A 946 -1.51 25.65 -16.95
C GLY A 946 -0.49 24.93 -17.85
N GLY A 947 0.27 23.97 -17.30
CA GLY A 947 1.21 23.13 -18.05
C GLY A 947 0.53 21.91 -18.68
N ARG A 948 1.29 21.15 -19.47
CA ARG A 948 0.85 19.89 -20.10
C ARG A 948 1.30 18.64 -19.34
N GLU A 949 2.09 18.82 -18.30
CA GLU A 949 2.74 17.79 -17.51
C GLU A 949 1.72 17.12 -16.58
N ASN A 950 1.64 15.79 -16.62
CA ASN A 950 0.74 14.98 -15.83
C ASN A 950 1.33 14.75 -14.42
N LEU A 951 1.06 15.69 -13.52
CA LEU A 951 1.70 15.78 -12.19
C LEU A 951 1.53 14.50 -11.36
N GLU A 952 0.36 13.87 -11.47
CA GLU A 952 0.03 12.64 -10.77
C GLU A 952 0.85 11.45 -11.28
N ALA A 953 1.13 11.38 -12.58
CA ALA A 953 2.02 10.38 -13.18
C ALA A 953 3.48 10.61 -12.81
N ILE A 954 3.96 11.86 -12.85
CA ILE A 954 5.31 12.24 -12.40
C ILE A 954 5.51 11.78 -10.94
N SER A 955 4.55 12.06 -10.07
CA SER A 955 4.58 11.63 -8.68
C SER A 955 4.53 10.11 -8.52
N LEU A 956 3.79 9.37 -9.35
CA LEU A 956 3.77 7.90 -9.32
C LEU A 956 5.14 7.33 -9.69
N LEU A 957 5.77 7.84 -10.75
CA LEU A 957 7.08 7.35 -11.20
C LEU A 957 8.17 7.63 -10.16
N GLN A 958 8.14 8.81 -9.54
CA GLN A 958 9.02 9.15 -8.43
C GLN A 958 8.83 8.22 -7.23
N GLU A 959 7.59 7.89 -6.88
CA GLU A 959 7.26 6.99 -5.77
C GLU A 959 7.66 5.54 -6.07
N ALA A 960 7.30 5.01 -7.25
CA ALA A 960 7.66 3.66 -7.68
C ALA A 960 9.19 3.45 -7.72
N ASN A 961 9.95 4.41 -8.27
CA ASN A 961 11.41 4.38 -8.26
C ASN A 961 11.96 4.42 -6.81
N ALA A 962 11.46 5.32 -5.96
CA ALA A 962 11.92 5.46 -4.57
C ALA A 962 11.58 4.23 -3.69
N VAL A 963 10.48 3.53 -3.98
CA VAL A 963 10.13 2.26 -3.36
C VAL A 963 11.05 1.16 -3.88
N ALA A 964 11.21 1.00 -5.19
CA ALA A 964 12.03 -0.04 -5.83
C ALA A 964 13.44 -0.13 -5.23
N TYR A 965 14.22 0.96 -5.27
CA TYR A 965 15.61 0.95 -4.75
C TYR A 965 15.72 0.74 -3.24
N ARG A 966 14.64 0.98 -2.48
CA ARG A 966 14.60 0.72 -1.03
C ARG A 966 14.25 -0.73 -0.71
N VAL A 967 13.29 -1.32 -1.43
CA VAL A 967 12.84 -2.71 -1.18
C VAL A 967 13.72 -3.76 -1.88
N ALA A 968 14.45 -3.35 -2.92
CA ALA A 968 15.41 -4.16 -3.66
C ALA A 968 16.71 -3.38 -3.95
N PRO A 969 17.59 -3.17 -2.96
CA PRO A 969 18.88 -2.52 -3.19
C PRO A 969 19.68 -3.19 -4.32
N GLY A 970 20.37 -2.37 -5.13
CA GLY A 970 21.09 -2.81 -6.31
C GLY A 970 20.22 -3.17 -7.52
N SER A 971 18.89 -2.96 -7.47
CA SER A 971 18.04 -3.06 -8.65
C SER A 971 18.29 -1.93 -9.66
N VAL A 972 17.71 -2.02 -10.86
CA VAL A 972 17.79 -0.99 -11.92
C VAL A 972 16.40 -0.62 -12.43
N MET A 973 16.06 0.68 -12.43
CA MET A 973 14.84 1.17 -13.10
C MET A 973 15.20 1.85 -14.43
N ILE A 974 14.58 1.43 -15.53
CA ILE A 974 14.89 1.89 -16.89
C ILE A 974 13.66 2.58 -17.50
N ALA A 975 13.87 3.71 -18.20
CA ALA A 975 12.81 4.45 -18.90
C ALA A 975 13.03 4.52 -20.42
N GLU A 976 12.00 4.22 -21.20
CA GLU A 976 11.85 4.76 -22.56
C GLU A 976 11.11 6.11 -22.48
N GLU A 977 11.80 7.20 -22.81
CA GLU A 977 11.24 8.55 -22.82
C GLU A 977 11.79 9.32 -24.03
N SER A 978 10.89 9.60 -24.98
CA SER A 978 11.21 10.01 -26.35
C SER A 978 10.98 11.50 -26.67
N THR A 979 10.59 12.33 -25.69
CA THR A 979 10.28 13.76 -25.88
C THR A 979 11.36 14.72 -25.37
N SER A 980 12.43 14.20 -24.77
CA SER A 980 13.49 14.97 -24.07
C SER A 980 13.01 15.64 -22.78
N PHE A 981 12.21 14.93 -21.98
CA PHE A 981 11.94 15.32 -20.59
C PHE A 981 13.26 15.39 -19.80
N PRO A 982 13.50 16.45 -19.00
CA PRO A 982 14.77 16.65 -18.30
C PRO A 982 14.82 15.94 -16.94
N GLY A 983 15.94 15.29 -16.63
CA GLY A 983 16.19 14.69 -15.32
C GLY A 983 15.42 13.39 -15.11
N VAL A 984 15.28 12.58 -16.16
CA VAL A 984 14.68 11.25 -16.07
C VAL A 984 15.49 10.36 -15.12
N THR A 985 16.82 10.40 -15.27
CA THR A 985 17.79 9.64 -14.47
C THR A 985 18.38 10.43 -13.28
N THR A 986 17.82 11.62 -13.01
CA THR A 986 18.16 12.42 -11.84
C THR A 986 17.39 11.90 -10.61
N PRO A 987 18.02 11.77 -9.43
CA PRO A 987 17.34 11.32 -8.21
C PRO A 987 16.10 12.15 -7.84
N THR A 988 15.09 11.50 -7.26
CA THR A 988 13.84 12.15 -6.83
C THR A 988 14.05 13.25 -5.80
N SER A 989 15.04 13.09 -4.92
CA SER A 989 15.48 14.09 -3.94
C SER A 989 16.07 15.36 -4.56
N ALA A 990 16.46 15.32 -5.84
CA ALA A 990 16.89 16.47 -6.63
C ALA A 990 15.81 16.95 -7.64
N GLY A 991 14.59 16.40 -7.56
CA GLY A 991 13.45 16.78 -8.40
C GLY A 991 13.35 16.04 -9.74
N GLY A 992 14.20 15.04 -10.00
CA GLY A 992 14.09 14.18 -11.18
C GLY A 992 13.02 13.09 -11.04
N LEU A 993 12.85 12.26 -12.07
CA LEU A 993 11.92 11.12 -12.02
C LEU A 993 12.49 9.93 -11.21
N GLY A 994 13.81 9.89 -11.01
CA GLY A 994 14.48 8.85 -10.21
C GLY A 994 14.75 7.54 -10.94
N PHE A 995 14.66 7.47 -12.27
CA PHE A 995 15.12 6.28 -12.99
C PHE A 995 16.65 6.15 -12.86
N GLY A 996 17.14 4.93 -13.08
CA GLY A 996 18.57 4.64 -13.07
C GLY A 996 19.19 4.69 -14.47
N LEU A 997 18.41 4.37 -15.52
CA LEU A 997 18.82 4.46 -16.92
C LEU A 997 17.70 5.02 -17.81
N LYS A 998 18.09 5.62 -18.94
CA LYS A 998 17.19 6.08 -20.02
C LYS A 998 17.62 5.50 -21.37
N TRP A 999 16.67 5.00 -22.16
CA TRP A 999 16.90 4.61 -23.55
C TRP A 999 17.28 5.83 -24.42
N ASN A 1000 18.43 5.76 -25.11
CA ASN A 1000 18.90 6.82 -26.00
C ASN A 1000 18.27 6.71 -27.39
N MET A 1001 16.99 7.08 -27.46
CA MET A 1001 16.21 7.05 -28.70
C MET A 1001 16.78 7.97 -29.79
N GLY A 1002 17.50 9.03 -29.41
CA GLY A 1002 18.22 9.90 -30.35
C GLY A 1002 19.40 9.19 -31.02
N TRP A 1003 20.33 8.63 -30.23
CA TRP A 1003 21.44 7.81 -30.73
C TRP A 1003 20.96 6.68 -31.65
N MET A 1004 19.87 6.00 -31.28
CA MET A 1004 19.30 4.90 -32.05
C MET A 1004 18.83 5.38 -33.44
N ASN A 1005 18.02 6.44 -33.49
CA ASN A 1005 17.50 6.98 -34.75
C ASN A 1005 18.62 7.52 -35.66
N ASP A 1006 19.52 8.34 -35.10
CA ASP A 1006 20.66 8.92 -35.82
C ASP A 1006 21.56 7.82 -36.41
N THR A 1007 21.87 6.79 -35.62
CA THR A 1007 22.74 5.68 -36.02
C THR A 1007 22.10 4.79 -37.09
N LEU A 1008 20.82 4.43 -36.93
CA LEU A 1008 20.12 3.60 -37.91
C LEU A 1008 19.84 4.35 -39.23
N HIS A 1009 19.56 5.65 -39.19
CA HIS A 1009 19.41 6.46 -40.40
C HIS A 1009 20.73 6.52 -41.18
N TYR A 1010 21.82 6.92 -40.52
CA TYR A 1010 23.17 6.99 -41.11
C TYR A 1010 23.61 5.67 -41.77
N LEU A 1011 23.28 4.54 -41.15
CA LEU A 1011 23.63 3.21 -41.66
C LEU A 1011 22.72 2.72 -42.80
N SER A 1012 21.49 3.23 -42.91
CA SER A 1012 20.62 2.95 -44.06
C SER A 1012 21.10 3.61 -45.36
N GLU A 1013 21.82 4.74 -45.25
CA GLU A 1013 22.40 5.45 -46.39
C GLU A 1013 23.55 4.67 -47.04
N ASP A 1014 23.66 4.81 -48.38
CA ASP A 1014 24.79 4.27 -49.15
C ASP A 1014 26.11 4.89 -48.65
N PRO A 1015 27.21 4.12 -48.50
CA PRO A 1015 28.48 4.66 -48.05
C PRO A 1015 29.00 5.90 -48.81
N VAL A 1016 28.63 6.10 -50.08
CA VAL A 1016 28.99 7.32 -50.82
C VAL A 1016 28.27 8.59 -50.31
N ASN A 1017 27.07 8.44 -49.75
CA ASN A 1017 26.26 9.53 -49.21
C ASN A 1017 26.67 9.89 -47.77
N ARG A 1018 27.15 8.92 -46.99
CA ARG A 1018 27.45 9.05 -45.55
C ARG A 1018 28.36 10.21 -45.15
N ARG A 1019 29.15 10.78 -46.06
CA ARG A 1019 29.93 12.01 -45.81
C ARG A 1019 29.06 13.24 -45.52
N TYR A 1020 27.85 13.31 -46.06
CA TYR A 1020 26.90 14.40 -45.83
C TYR A 1020 26.13 14.26 -44.51
N HIS A 1021 26.12 13.03 -43.96
CA HIS A 1021 25.36 12.62 -42.78
C HIS A 1021 26.25 12.39 -41.55
N HIS A 1022 27.57 12.54 -41.67
CA HIS A 1022 28.55 12.22 -40.60
C HIS A 1022 28.30 12.93 -39.26
N GLY A 1023 27.61 14.07 -39.28
CA GLY A 1023 27.16 14.77 -38.07
C GLY A 1023 26.25 13.92 -37.18
N GLU A 1024 25.39 13.08 -37.76
CA GLU A 1024 24.39 12.25 -37.05
C GLU A 1024 25.06 11.34 -36.00
N LEU A 1025 26.07 10.57 -36.41
CA LEU A 1025 26.84 9.72 -35.49
C LEU A 1025 27.51 10.51 -34.36
N THR A 1026 27.98 11.73 -34.65
CA THR A 1026 28.68 12.57 -33.66
C THR A 1026 27.74 13.34 -32.73
N PHE A 1027 26.46 13.48 -33.09
CA PHE A 1027 25.52 14.37 -32.40
C PHE A 1027 25.08 13.84 -31.04
N SER A 1028 24.89 12.52 -30.93
CA SER A 1028 24.62 11.81 -29.67
C SER A 1028 25.59 12.20 -28.54
N LEU A 1029 26.89 12.29 -28.84
CA LEU A 1029 27.95 12.65 -27.90
C LEU A 1029 27.99 14.14 -27.51
N VAL A 1030 27.10 14.98 -28.04
CA VAL A 1030 26.83 16.33 -27.51
C VAL A 1030 26.01 16.28 -26.23
N TYR A 1031 25.17 15.24 -26.05
CA TYR A 1031 24.27 15.09 -24.91
C TYR A 1031 24.39 13.74 -24.16
N ALA A 1032 25.24 12.81 -24.59
CA ALA A 1032 25.40 11.47 -24.00
C ALA A 1032 25.79 11.43 -22.49
N PHE A 1033 26.05 12.59 -21.88
CA PHE A 1033 26.37 12.75 -20.46
C PHE A 1033 25.35 13.64 -19.71
N SER A 1034 24.16 13.89 -20.28
CA SER A 1034 23.07 14.63 -19.62
C SER A 1034 22.11 13.74 -18.84
N GLU A 1035 22.09 12.44 -19.14
CA GLU A 1035 21.29 11.38 -18.52
C GLU A 1035 22.14 10.10 -18.53
N GLN A 1036 21.83 9.13 -17.67
CA GLN A 1036 22.49 7.82 -17.67
C GLN A 1036 21.93 6.95 -18.82
N PHE A 1037 22.59 6.97 -19.97
CA PHE A 1037 22.05 6.36 -21.19
C PHE A 1037 22.32 4.86 -21.37
N LEU A 1038 21.28 4.15 -21.78
CA LEU A 1038 21.30 2.84 -22.42
C LEU A 1038 21.11 3.04 -23.94
N LEU A 1039 21.78 2.26 -24.77
CA LEU A 1039 21.81 2.34 -26.23
C LEU A 1039 20.98 1.18 -26.82
N PRO A 1040 19.67 1.36 -27.10
CA PRO A 1040 18.81 0.27 -27.52
C PRO A 1040 18.87 0.03 -29.04
N LEU A 1041 18.90 -1.25 -29.42
CA LEU A 1041 18.47 -1.73 -30.73
C LEU A 1041 17.37 -2.79 -30.50
N SER A 1042 16.19 -2.31 -30.09
CA SER A 1042 15.11 -3.12 -29.52
C SER A 1042 14.19 -3.79 -30.55
N HIS A 1043 13.25 -4.59 -30.06
CA HIS A 1043 12.21 -5.28 -30.84
C HIS A 1043 11.47 -4.36 -31.81
N ASP A 1044 11.15 -3.15 -31.34
CA ASP A 1044 10.35 -2.16 -32.03
C ASP A 1044 11.02 -1.63 -33.31
N GLU A 1045 12.35 -1.74 -33.42
CA GLU A 1045 13.10 -1.29 -34.59
C GLU A 1045 13.23 -2.33 -35.71
N VAL A 1046 12.75 -3.56 -35.50
CA VAL A 1046 12.86 -4.66 -36.47
C VAL A 1046 11.49 -5.27 -36.86
N VAL A 1047 10.45 -4.44 -36.83
CA VAL A 1047 9.03 -4.77 -37.13
C VAL A 1047 8.36 -3.71 -38.01
N HIS A 1048 7.08 -3.91 -38.33
CA HIS A 1048 6.18 -2.91 -38.92
C HIS A 1048 6.66 -2.26 -40.25
N GLY A 1049 7.47 -2.97 -41.04
CA GLY A 1049 8.04 -2.45 -42.28
C GLY A 1049 9.31 -1.62 -42.11
N LYS A 1050 9.85 -1.48 -40.89
CA LYS A 1050 11.14 -0.82 -40.63
C LYS A 1050 12.35 -1.63 -41.12
N GLY A 1051 12.17 -2.92 -41.43
CA GLY A 1051 13.23 -3.87 -41.75
C GLY A 1051 14.08 -4.31 -40.56
N SER A 1052 14.58 -5.54 -40.59
CA SER A 1052 15.63 -6.03 -39.68
C SER A 1052 16.93 -5.23 -39.83
N LEU A 1053 17.88 -5.32 -38.87
CA LEU A 1053 19.20 -4.68 -39.03
C LEU A 1053 19.89 -5.09 -40.35
N TYR A 1054 19.84 -6.39 -40.70
CA TYR A 1054 20.34 -6.88 -41.99
C TYR A 1054 19.58 -6.28 -43.18
N GLY A 1055 18.25 -6.08 -43.04
CA GLY A 1055 17.41 -5.42 -44.02
C GLY A 1055 17.84 -3.98 -44.30
N LYS A 1056 18.04 -3.18 -43.24
CA LYS A 1056 18.41 -1.76 -43.27
C LYS A 1056 19.75 -1.49 -43.98
N MET A 1057 20.74 -2.36 -43.83
CA MET A 1057 22.08 -2.14 -44.40
C MET A 1057 22.09 -2.12 -45.94
N PRO A 1058 22.86 -1.25 -46.62
CA PRO A 1058 23.02 -1.26 -48.07
C PRO A 1058 23.95 -2.39 -48.56
N GLY A 1059 23.91 -2.64 -49.88
CA GLY A 1059 24.84 -3.56 -50.56
C GLY A 1059 24.37 -5.01 -50.68
N ASP A 1060 25.32 -5.90 -51.02
CA ASP A 1060 25.07 -7.34 -51.10
C ASP A 1060 25.05 -8.02 -49.73
N HIS A 1061 24.76 -9.32 -49.69
CA HIS A 1061 24.67 -10.11 -48.45
C HIS A 1061 25.91 -9.99 -47.54
N ARG A 1062 27.13 -10.02 -48.09
CA ARG A 1062 28.36 -9.96 -47.28
C ARG A 1062 28.68 -8.54 -46.84
N THR A 1063 28.37 -7.56 -47.68
CA THR A 1063 28.41 -6.12 -47.34
C THR A 1063 27.42 -5.78 -46.23
N LYS A 1064 26.19 -6.32 -46.29
CA LYS A 1064 25.16 -6.17 -45.24
C LYS A 1064 25.62 -6.75 -43.90
N LEU A 1065 26.16 -7.98 -43.90
CA LEU A 1065 26.71 -8.60 -42.69
C LEU A 1065 27.89 -7.80 -42.12
N ALA A 1066 28.78 -7.28 -42.98
CA ALA A 1066 29.85 -6.38 -42.54
C ALA A 1066 29.29 -5.10 -41.89
N GLY A 1067 28.26 -4.48 -42.49
CA GLY A 1067 27.55 -3.33 -41.93
C GLY A 1067 26.95 -3.59 -40.54
N VAL A 1068 26.32 -4.75 -40.32
CA VAL A 1068 25.82 -5.14 -38.98
C VAL A 1068 26.98 -5.32 -38.00
N ARG A 1069 28.07 -5.99 -38.41
CA ARG A 1069 29.28 -6.12 -37.57
C ARG A 1069 29.91 -4.77 -37.21
N GLY A 1070 29.91 -3.82 -38.14
CA GLY A 1070 30.35 -2.44 -37.92
C GLY A 1070 29.46 -1.68 -36.92
N LEU A 1071 28.14 -1.82 -37.03
CA LEU A 1071 27.17 -1.25 -36.08
C LEU A 1071 27.36 -1.78 -34.66
N LEU A 1072 27.41 -3.10 -34.49
CA LEU A 1072 27.51 -3.70 -33.16
C LEU A 1072 28.85 -3.35 -32.47
N SER A 1073 29.95 -3.25 -33.22
CA SER A 1073 31.21 -2.67 -32.73
C SER A 1073 31.05 -1.22 -32.24
N TYR A 1074 30.34 -0.38 -33.01
CA TYR A 1074 30.13 1.01 -32.62
C TYR A 1074 29.28 1.11 -31.34
N GLN A 1075 28.17 0.37 -31.26
CA GLN A 1075 27.31 0.33 -30.06
C GLN A 1075 28.07 -0.12 -28.80
N TRP A 1076 28.89 -1.18 -28.88
CA TRP A 1076 29.64 -1.69 -27.72
C TRP A 1076 30.86 -0.85 -27.30
N SER A 1077 31.25 0.15 -28.09
CA SER A 1077 32.35 1.07 -27.76
C SER A 1077 31.90 2.51 -27.49
N HIS A 1078 30.71 2.89 -27.94
CA HIS A 1078 30.06 4.14 -27.58
C HIS A 1078 29.77 4.19 -26.07
N PRO A 1079 29.83 5.36 -25.41
CA PRO A 1079 29.42 5.50 -24.00
C PRO A 1079 27.94 5.17 -23.80
N GLY A 1080 27.65 4.40 -22.76
CA GLY A 1080 26.30 3.95 -22.40
C GLY A 1080 26.15 2.43 -22.44
N LYS A 1081 25.20 1.90 -21.65
CA LYS A 1081 24.93 0.45 -21.54
C LYS A 1081 24.29 -0.08 -22.83
N GLN A 1082 24.44 -1.36 -23.16
CA GLN A 1082 23.94 -1.89 -24.45
C GLN A 1082 22.69 -2.75 -24.29
N LEU A 1083 21.76 -2.63 -25.25
CA LEU A 1083 20.63 -3.55 -25.42
C LEU A 1083 20.51 -3.97 -26.89
N LEU A 1084 20.33 -5.27 -27.11
CA LEU A 1084 20.17 -5.86 -28.44
C LEU A 1084 19.02 -6.89 -28.42
N PHE A 1085 18.04 -6.73 -29.31
CA PHE A 1085 16.94 -7.69 -29.42
C PHE A 1085 17.35 -9.00 -30.08
N MET A 1086 16.72 -10.09 -29.62
CA MET A 1086 16.87 -11.43 -30.18
C MET A 1086 16.64 -11.50 -31.70
N GLY A 1087 17.46 -12.28 -32.38
CA GLY A 1087 17.55 -12.36 -33.85
C GLY A 1087 18.54 -11.35 -34.46
N GLN A 1088 18.86 -10.25 -33.79
CA GLN A 1088 19.82 -9.26 -34.33
C GLN A 1088 21.29 -9.70 -34.17
N GLU A 1089 21.60 -10.51 -33.15
CA GLU A 1089 22.91 -11.06 -32.83
C GLU A 1089 23.49 -11.96 -33.92
N PHE A 1090 22.63 -12.67 -34.67
CA PHE A 1090 23.00 -13.42 -35.88
C PHE A 1090 22.53 -12.74 -37.17
N ALA A 1091 22.16 -11.46 -37.10
CA ALA A 1091 21.71 -10.64 -38.23
C ALA A 1091 20.56 -11.28 -39.03
N GLN A 1092 19.48 -11.71 -38.38
CA GLN A 1092 18.30 -12.29 -39.02
C GLN A 1092 17.82 -11.45 -40.21
N GLN A 1093 17.55 -12.11 -41.34
CA GLN A 1093 17.22 -11.39 -42.58
C GLN A 1093 15.81 -10.79 -42.57
N ALA A 1094 14.81 -11.50 -42.04
CA ALA A 1094 13.44 -11.00 -41.93
C ALA A 1094 13.22 -10.14 -40.68
N GLU A 1095 12.21 -9.27 -40.74
CA GLU A 1095 11.63 -8.65 -39.55
C GLU A 1095 11.21 -9.71 -38.53
N TRP A 1096 11.18 -9.32 -37.25
CA TRP A 1096 10.66 -10.17 -36.19
C TRP A 1096 9.16 -10.42 -36.41
N ASN A 1097 8.73 -11.62 -36.04
CA ASN A 1097 7.33 -12.03 -36.08
C ASN A 1097 7.10 -13.00 -34.93
N GLU A 1098 6.24 -12.59 -34.01
CA GLU A 1098 5.86 -13.34 -32.82
C GLU A 1098 5.22 -14.70 -33.15
N ASP A 1099 4.44 -14.77 -34.24
CA ASP A 1099 3.77 -16.00 -34.67
C ASP A 1099 4.76 -17.07 -35.17
N ARG A 1100 5.69 -16.71 -36.07
CA ARG A 1100 6.71 -17.63 -36.60
C ARG A 1100 7.81 -17.95 -35.59
N GLY A 1101 8.24 -16.95 -34.82
CA GLY A 1101 9.48 -16.99 -34.05
C GLY A 1101 10.72 -16.82 -34.91
N LEU A 1102 11.90 -16.91 -34.27
CA LEU A 1102 13.18 -16.59 -34.90
C LEU A 1102 13.63 -17.60 -35.96
N ASP A 1103 14.29 -17.09 -37.00
CA ASP A 1103 14.80 -17.86 -38.14
C ASP A 1103 16.15 -18.52 -37.82
N TRP A 1104 16.18 -19.40 -36.81
CA TRP A 1104 17.39 -20.07 -36.30
C TRP A 1104 18.26 -20.77 -37.36
N GLY A 1105 17.67 -21.20 -38.48
CA GLY A 1105 18.40 -21.80 -39.61
C GLY A 1105 19.42 -20.88 -40.28
N HIS A 1106 19.43 -19.57 -39.99
CA HIS A 1106 20.53 -18.70 -40.40
C HIS A 1106 21.87 -19.09 -39.73
N MET A 1107 21.87 -19.74 -38.57
CA MET A 1107 23.10 -20.17 -37.88
C MET A 1107 23.85 -21.30 -38.60
N ASP A 1108 23.24 -21.95 -39.60
CA ASP A 1108 23.93 -22.87 -40.51
C ASP A 1108 24.79 -22.14 -41.57
N ASP A 1109 24.61 -20.82 -41.74
CA ASP A 1109 25.47 -19.98 -42.59
C ASP A 1109 26.62 -19.36 -41.80
N GLY A 1110 27.84 -19.50 -42.33
CA GLY A 1110 29.06 -19.02 -41.69
C GLY A 1110 29.20 -17.49 -41.62
N GLY A 1111 28.45 -16.74 -42.45
CA GLY A 1111 28.39 -15.28 -42.38
C GLY A 1111 27.51 -14.81 -41.22
N HIS A 1112 26.31 -15.38 -41.08
CA HIS A 1112 25.40 -15.13 -39.96
C HIS A 1112 25.97 -15.60 -38.62
N HIS A 1113 26.50 -16.82 -38.56
CA HIS A 1113 27.22 -17.34 -37.39
C HIS A 1113 28.42 -16.46 -37.01
N GLY A 1114 29.10 -15.89 -38.01
CA GLY A 1114 30.18 -14.93 -37.82
C GLY A 1114 29.77 -13.60 -37.17
N VAL A 1115 28.49 -13.20 -37.24
CA VAL A 1115 27.97 -12.05 -36.47
C VAL A 1115 27.77 -12.44 -35.00
N ALA A 1116 27.24 -13.64 -34.72
CA ALA A 1116 27.07 -14.11 -33.35
C ALA A 1116 28.41 -14.34 -32.63
N GLU A 1117 29.42 -14.87 -33.33
CA GLU A 1117 30.80 -14.94 -32.82
C GLU A 1117 31.42 -13.55 -32.59
N LEU A 1118 31.02 -12.51 -33.35
CA LEU A 1118 31.41 -11.14 -33.06
C LEU A 1118 30.71 -10.61 -31.79
N VAL A 1119 29.40 -10.80 -31.62
CA VAL A 1119 28.68 -10.38 -30.39
C VAL A 1119 29.29 -11.06 -29.17
N ARG A 1120 29.58 -12.36 -29.27
CA ARG A 1120 30.32 -13.11 -28.25
C ARG A 1120 31.66 -12.44 -27.89
N ARG A 1121 32.43 -12.03 -28.90
CA ARG A 1121 33.72 -11.35 -28.71
C ARG A 1121 33.58 -9.92 -28.16
N LEU A 1122 32.55 -9.19 -28.56
CA LEU A 1122 32.25 -7.85 -28.05
C LEU A 1122 31.92 -7.92 -26.55
N ASN A 1123 31.12 -8.89 -26.12
CA ASN A 1123 30.82 -9.15 -24.72
C ASN A 1123 32.04 -9.63 -23.91
N GLU A 1124 32.91 -10.50 -24.46
CA GLU A 1124 34.21 -10.82 -23.85
C GLU A 1124 35.04 -9.56 -23.58
N LEU A 1125 35.17 -8.69 -24.59
CA LEU A 1125 36.00 -7.47 -24.50
C LEU A 1125 35.39 -6.45 -23.54
N TYR A 1126 34.08 -6.22 -23.62
CA TYR A 1126 33.34 -5.34 -22.74
C TYR A 1126 33.55 -5.74 -21.28
N ARG A 1127 33.31 -7.00 -20.91
CA ARG A 1127 33.51 -7.51 -19.54
C ARG A 1127 34.99 -7.48 -19.09
N ALA A 1128 35.95 -7.52 -20.02
CA ALA A 1128 37.38 -7.51 -19.71
C ALA A 1128 38.00 -6.10 -19.61
N HIS A 1129 37.36 -5.06 -20.15
CA HIS A 1129 37.91 -3.70 -20.25
C HIS A 1129 37.00 -2.67 -19.55
N PRO A 1130 37.26 -2.31 -18.27
CA PRO A 1130 36.49 -1.32 -17.52
C PRO A 1130 36.38 0.05 -18.22
N ALA A 1131 37.37 0.39 -19.06
CA ALA A 1131 37.33 1.55 -19.94
C ALA A 1131 36.03 1.68 -20.76
N LEU A 1132 35.38 0.55 -21.09
CA LEU A 1132 34.16 0.49 -21.90
C LEU A 1132 32.86 0.68 -21.10
N TRP A 1133 32.90 0.69 -19.75
CA TRP A 1133 31.67 0.76 -18.93
C TRP A 1133 31.75 1.49 -17.59
N ALA A 1134 32.92 1.62 -16.96
CA ALA A 1134 33.03 2.15 -15.60
C ALA A 1134 32.70 3.65 -15.50
N ASP A 1135 33.02 4.42 -16.55
CA ASP A 1135 32.80 5.88 -16.61
C ASP A 1135 31.93 6.27 -17.83
N ASP A 1136 30.90 5.48 -18.14
CA ASP A 1136 29.97 5.69 -19.28
C ASP A 1136 29.27 7.06 -19.25
N PHE A 1137 28.91 7.54 -18.05
CA PHE A 1137 28.03 8.70 -17.87
C PHE A 1137 28.80 10.01 -17.61
N SER A 1138 30.09 10.01 -17.93
CA SER A 1138 31.03 11.09 -17.64
C SER A 1138 31.86 11.45 -18.88
N PRO A 1139 32.08 12.75 -19.16
CA PRO A 1139 32.98 13.18 -20.24
C PRO A 1139 34.46 12.79 -20.05
N ALA A 1140 34.85 12.16 -18.94
CA ALA A 1140 36.22 11.67 -18.73
C ALA A 1140 36.43 10.26 -19.33
N GLY A 1141 35.39 9.42 -19.37
CA GLY A 1141 35.44 8.04 -19.88
C GLY A 1141 35.51 7.90 -21.41
N PHE A 1142 35.45 9.02 -22.13
CA PHE A 1142 35.47 9.10 -23.59
C PHE A 1142 36.29 10.31 -24.07
N GLN A 1143 37.10 10.13 -25.12
CA GLN A 1143 37.72 11.26 -25.81
C GLN A 1143 37.88 11.03 -27.31
N TRP A 1144 37.34 11.93 -28.12
CA TRP A 1144 37.61 12.00 -29.56
C TRP A 1144 39.12 12.10 -29.86
N LEU A 1145 39.55 11.42 -30.92
CA LEU A 1145 40.84 11.58 -31.59
C LEU A 1145 40.61 12.32 -32.92
N ASP A 1146 39.70 11.81 -33.74
CA ASP A 1146 39.05 12.60 -34.79
C ASP A 1146 37.56 12.22 -34.93
N ALA A 1147 36.74 13.25 -35.14
CA ALA A 1147 35.29 13.22 -35.29
C ALA A 1147 34.82 13.98 -36.54
N ASN A 1148 35.76 14.42 -37.39
CA ASN A 1148 35.49 15.29 -38.55
C ASN A 1148 35.80 14.58 -39.87
N ASP A 1149 36.23 13.31 -39.85
CA ASP A 1149 36.71 12.57 -41.01
C ASP A 1149 35.56 11.95 -41.83
N GLY A 1150 34.54 12.78 -42.07
CA GLY A 1150 33.33 12.43 -42.82
C GLY A 1150 33.63 12.05 -44.27
N ASP A 1151 34.68 12.61 -44.87
CA ASP A 1151 35.10 12.31 -46.23
C ASP A 1151 35.67 10.89 -46.42
N HIS A 1152 36.24 10.30 -45.36
CA HIS A 1152 36.62 8.87 -45.33
C HIS A 1152 35.59 7.99 -44.59
N ASN A 1153 34.54 8.59 -44.02
CA ASN A 1153 33.56 7.98 -43.12
C ASN A 1153 34.23 7.25 -41.93
N VAL A 1154 35.25 7.86 -41.31
CA VAL A 1154 35.96 7.28 -40.16
C VAL A 1154 35.65 8.07 -38.89
N LEU A 1155 35.50 7.35 -37.78
CA LEU A 1155 35.49 7.89 -36.43
C LEU A 1155 36.65 7.28 -35.65
N ALA A 1156 37.42 8.12 -34.96
CA ALA A 1156 38.54 7.69 -34.11
C ALA A 1156 38.39 8.28 -32.71
N TYR A 1157 38.38 7.44 -31.68
CA TYR A 1157 38.23 7.87 -30.28
C TYR A 1157 38.95 6.91 -29.33
N LEU A 1158 39.03 7.29 -28.06
CA LEU A 1158 39.39 6.39 -26.97
C LEU A 1158 38.28 6.31 -25.92
N ARG A 1159 38.23 5.15 -25.27
CA ARG A 1159 37.51 4.85 -24.02
C ARG A 1159 38.54 4.59 -22.93
N THR A 1160 38.25 4.98 -21.69
CA THR A 1160 39.20 4.94 -20.56
C THR A 1160 38.46 4.93 -19.22
N ASP A 1161 39.03 4.29 -18.20
CA ASP A 1161 38.65 4.50 -16.78
C ASP A 1161 39.71 5.36 -16.03
N GLY A 1162 40.91 5.46 -16.60
CA GLY A 1162 42.07 6.17 -16.07
C GLY A 1162 43.32 5.30 -16.05
N ASP A 1163 43.15 3.99 -15.86
CA ASP A 1163 44.21 2.97 -15.94
C ASP A 1163 44.12 2.19 -17.26
N ASP A 1164 42.97 1.60 -17.58
CA ASP A 1164 42.71 0.90 -18.83
C ASP A 1164 42.32 1.86 -19.97
N VAL A 1165 42.72 1.52 -21.20
CA VAL A 1165 42.53 2.37 -22.39
C VAL A 1165 42.28 1.52 -23.63
N VAL A 1166 41.12 1.74 -24.26
CA VAL A 1166 40.77 1.16 -25.57
C VAL A 1166 40.70 2.29 -26.60
N VAL A 1167 41.50 2.21 -27.66
CA VAL A 1167 41.41 3.11 -28.82
C VAL A 1167 40.60 2.42 -29.91
N VAL A 1168 39.58 3.10 -30.42
CA VAL A 1168 38.67 2.58 -31.47
C VAL A 1168 38.85 3.40 -32.73
N VAL A 1169 39.02 2.71 -33.86
CA VAL A 1169 38.93 3.30 -35.20
C VAL A 1169 37.86 2.55 -35.97
N GLN A 1170 36.73 3.21 -36.16
CA GLN A 1170 35.50 2.69 -36.76
C GLN A 1170 35.36 3.31 -38.16
N SER A 1171 35.25 2.49 -39.21
CA SER A 1171 34.92 2.97 -40.56
C SER A 1171 33.55 2.50 -41.00
N PHE A 1172 32.79 3.43 -41.56
CA PHE A 1172 31.52 3.17 -42.25
C PHE A 1172 31.63 3.37 -43.77
N SER A 1173 32.86 3.38 -44.29
CA SER A 1173 33.13 3.47 -45.72
C SER A 1173 32.94 2.14 -46.43
N GLY A 1174 32.59 2.20 -47.72
CA GLY A 1174 32.62 1.04 -48.62
C GLY A 1174 34.02 0.67 -49.13
N GLN A 1175 35.08 1.28 -48.60
CA GLN A 1175 36.47 1.07 -49.02
C GLN A 1175 37.40 0.87 -47.81
N THR A 1176 38.45 0.07 -48.00
CA THR A 1176 39.53 -0.14 -47.02
C THR A 1176 40.49 1.04 -47.03
N HIS A 1177 40.88 1.52 -45.85
CA HIS A 1177 41.92 2.54 -45.68
C HIS A 1177 43.25 1.85 -45.35
N GLU A 1178 44.16 1.79 -46.32
CA GLU A 1178 45.42 1.02 -46.21
C GLU A 1178 46.51 1.68 -45.35
N ASP A 1179 46.58 3.02 -45.33
CA ASP A 1179 47.62 3.81 -44.65
C ASP A 1179 47.04 4.80 -43.62
N TYR A 1180 45.92 4.46 -42.96
CA TYR A 1180 45.25 5.37 -42.02
C TYR A 1180 46.12 5.70 -40.81
N ARG A 1181 46.15 6.96 -40.36
CA ARG A 1181 46.98 7.36 -39.20
C ARG A 1181 46.13 7.75 -38.00
N VAL A 1182 46.24 6.96 -36.93
CA VAL A 1182 45.57 7.24 -35.65
C VAL A 1182 46.58 7.81 -34.64
N GLY A 1183 46.20 8.90 -33.96
CA GLY A 1183 46.95 9.43 -32.82
C GLY A 1183 46.72 8.60 -31.56
N LEU A 1184 47.79 8.26 -30.85
CA LEU A 1184 47.78 7.37 -29.68
C LEU A 1184 48.36 8.10 -28.45
N PRO A 1185 47.82 7.88 -27.24
CA PRO A 1185 48.20 8.67 -26.07
C PRO A 1185 49.67 8.50 -25.65
N PHE A 1186 50.28 7.34 -25.94
CA PHE A 1186 51.67 7.02 -25.64
C PHE A 1186 52.24 6.00 -26.64
N GLY A 1187 53.57 5.92 -26.69
CA GLY A 1187 54.34 5.05 -27.60
C GLY A 1187 54.47 3.61 -27.15
N GLY A 1188 55.10 2.79 -27.99
CA GLY A 1188 55.26 1.35 -27.78
C GLY A 1188 54.22 0.55 -28.53
N ARG A 1189 54.05 -0.73 -28.18
CA ARG A 1189 53.25 -1.68 -28.94
C ARG A 1189 51.79 -1.71 -28.49
N TRP A 1190 50.88 -1.66 -29.46
CA TRP A 1190 49.42 -1.70 -29.28
C TRP A 1190 48.85 -2.94 -29.97
N ARG A 1191 48.08 -3.74 -29.24
CA ARG A 1191 47.48 -5.00 -29.72
C ARG A 1191 46.16 -4.75 -30.43
N GLU A 1192 45.97 -5.38 -31.58
CA GLU A 1192 44.65 -5.49 -32.23
C GLU A 1192 43.82 -6.52 -31.43
N VAL A 1193 42.90 -6.03 -30.58
CA VAL A 1193 42.06 -6.89 -29.72
C VAL A 1193 40.68 -7.17 -30.31
N LEU A 1194 40.23 -6.30 -31.22
CA LEU A 1194 39.10 -6.53 -32.12
C LEU A 1194 39.47 -6.12 -33.55
N ASN A 1195 39.03 -6.93 -34.50
CA ASN A 1195 38.94 -6.59 -35.91
C ASN A 1195 37.65 -7.20 -36.47
N THR A 1196 36.67 -6.38 -36.85
CA THR A 1196 35.35 -6.88 -37.31
C THR A 1196 35.38 -7.48 -38.72
N ASP A 1197 36.51 -7.39 -39.43
CA ASP A 1197 36.74 -8.03 -40.73
C ASP A 1197 37.63 -9.29 -40.63
N ALA A 1198 37.95 -9.77 -39.43
CA ALA A 1198 38.61 -11.06 -39.28
C ALA A 1198 37.75 -12.20 -39.90
N GLY A 1199 38.40 -13.18 -40.53
CA GLY A 1199 37.74 -14.26 -41.25
C GLY A 1199 36.85 -15.15 -40.37
N VAL A 1200 37.12 -15.20 -39.06
CA VAL A 1200 36.28 -15.86 -38.05
C VAL A 1200 34.88 -15.23 -37.91
N TYR A 1201 34.72 -13.96 -38.32
CA TYR A 1201 33.44 -13.25 -38.37
C TYR A 1201 32.86 -13.15 -39.80
N GLY A 1202 33.44 -13.87 -40.76
CA GLY A 1202 33.05 -13.84 -42.18
C GLY A 1202 33.65 -12.70 -43.01
N GLY A 1203 34.58 -11.93 -42.45
CA GLY A 1203 35.30 -10.84 -43.14
C GLY A 1203 36.41 -11.31 -44.10
N TYR A 1204 37.24 -10.38 -44.57
CA TYR A 1204 38.31 -10.57 -45.56
C TYR A 1204 39.74 -10.60 -44.97
N ASP A 1205 39.88 -10.60 -43.63
CA ASP A 1205 41.16 -10.50 -42.89
C ASP A 1205 41.95 -9.22 -43.21
N VAL A 1206 41.25 -8.10 -43.46
CA VAL A 1206 41.86 -6.78 -43.55
C VAL A 1206 42.17 -6.27 -42.14
N GLY A 1207 43.42 -6.41 -41.72
CA GLY A 1207 43.87 -6.01 -40.37
C GLY A 1207 45.38 -5.79 -40.27
N ASN A 1208 45.83 -5.61 -39.02
CA ASN A 1208 47.19 -5.18 -38.67
C ASN A 1208 48.04 -6.32 -38.08
N LEU A 1209 47.77 -7.56 -38.48
CA LEU A 1209 48.53 -8.77 -38.10
C LEU A 1209 48.69 -8.94 -36.56
N GLY A 1210 47.68 -8.50 -35.80
CA GLY A 1210 47.62 -8.62 -34.34
C GLY A 1210 48.16 -7.43 -33.53
N GLY A 1211 48.78 -6.43 -34.15
CA GLY A 1211 49.18 -5.20 -33.43
C GLY A 1211 50.18 -4.30 -34.17
N VAL A 1212 50.27 -3.06 -33.70
CA VAL A 1212 51.03 -1.96 -34.33
C VAL A 1212 51.96 -1.27 -33.34
N GLU A 1213 52.99 -0.59 -33.85
CA GLU A 1213 53.97 0.15 -33.04
C GLU A 1213 53.66 1.65 -33.09
N ALA A 1214 53.43 2.27 -31.94
CA ALA A 1214 53.16 3.69 -31.79
C ALA A 1214 54.48 4.47 -31.66
N HIS A 1215 54.73 5.38 -32.59
CA HIS A 1215 55.96 6.17 -32.67
C HIS A 1215 55.74 7.63 -32.24
N ASP A 1216 56.80 8.30 -31.77
CA ASP A 1216 56.83 9.74 -31.44
C ASP A 1216 56.69 10.59 -32.72
N GLN A 1217 55.45 10.69 -33.19
CA GLN A 1217 55.00 11.32 -34.42
C GLN A 1217 53.61 11.93 -34.13
N PRO A 1218 53.52 13.22 -33.75
CA PRO A 1218 52.27 13.80 -33.29
C PRO A 1218 51.14 13.78 -34.34
N HIS A 1219 49.96 13.33 -33.93
CA HIS A 1219 48.74 13.24 -34.75
C HIS A 1219 47.49 13.32 -33.87
N HIS A 1220 46.37 13.83 -34.39
CA HIS A 1220 45.09 13.91 -33.67
C HIS A 1220 45.20 14.50 -32.24
N GLY A 1221 46.01 15.55 -32.08
CA GLY A 1221 46.28 16.19 -30.78
C GLY A 1221 47.14 15.38 -29.79
N ARG A 1222 47.59 14.17 -30.16
CA ARG A 1222 48.45 13.30 -29.34
C ARG A 1222 49.93 13.42 -29.71
N SER A 1223 50.80 12.98 -28.81
CA SER A 1223 52.25 12.91 -29.00
C SER A 1223 52.68 11.78 -29.94
N HIS A 1224 52.00 10.63 -29.89
CA HIS A 1224 52.34 9.46 -30.67
C HIS A 1224 51.30 9.15 -31.75
N SER A 1225 51.68 8.37 -32.76
CA SER A 1225 50.73 7.78 -33.72
C SER A 1225 51.25 6.46 -34.30
N ALA A 1226 50.30 5.68 -34.81
CA ALA A 1226 50.57 4.51 -35.64
C ALA A 1226 49.88 4.68 -37.02
N THR A 1227 50.46 4.08 -38.05
CA THR A 1227 49.76 3.85 -39.33
C THR A 1227 49.15 2.45 -39.29
N ILE A 1228 47.86 2.35 -39.62
CA ILE A 1228 47.04 1.15 -39.51
C ILE A 1228 46.22 0.94 -40.78
N ARG A 1229 45.87 -0.30 -41.04
CA ARG A 1229 44.86 -0.72 -42.03
C ARG A 1229 43.49 -0.75 -41.35
N VAL A 1230 42.49 -0.11 -41.94
CA VAL A 1230 41.10 -0.10 -41.43
C VAL A 1230 40.19 -0.74 -42.49
N PRO A 1231 39.42 -1.80 -42.16
CA PRO A 1231 38.55 -2.48 -43.11
C PRO A 1231 37.35 -1.63 -43.52
N ALA A 1232 36.85 -1.87 -44.74
CA ALA A 1232 35.56 -1.35 -45.19
C ALA A 1232 34.42 -1.85 -44.29
N LEU A 1233 33.49 -0.96 -43.92
CA LEU A 1233 32.36 -1.22 -43.03
C LEU A 1233 32.73 -1.90 -41.69
N GLY A 1234 33.95 -1.69 -41.19
CA GLY A 1234 34.44 -2.38 -40.01
C GLY A 1234 35.29 -1.52 -39.08
N ALA A 1235 35.76 -2.14 -38.01
CA ALA A 1235 36.46 -1.46 -36.93
C ALA A 1235 37.70 -2.23 -36.46
N ILE A 1236 38.69 -1.46 -36.01
CA ILE A 1236 39.88 -1.93 -35.31
C ILE A 1236 39.83 -1.35 -33.90
N TRP A 1237 39.96 -2.22 -32.88
CA TRP A 1237 40.16 -1.80 -31.49
C TRP A 1237 41.59 -2.13 -31.06
N LEU A 1238 42.27 -1.15 -30.48
CA LEU A 1238 43.65 -1.21 -30.02
C LEU A 1238 43.73 -1.02 -28.50
N THR A 1239 44.47 -1.88 -27.81
CA THR A 1239 44.84 -1.72 -26.39
C THR A 1239 46.35 -1.81 -26.22
N PRO A 1240 46.95 -1.21 -25.17
CA PRO A 1240 48.40 -1.24 -24.98
C PRO A 1240 48.88 -2.64 -24.58
N GLU A 1241 49.97 -3.12 -25.19
CA GLU A 1241 50.71 -4.28 -24.65
C GLU A 1241 51.55 -3.80 -23.44
N ARG A 1242 51.18 -4.30 -22.24
CA ARG A 1242 51.83 -4.01 -20.95
C ARG A 1242 52.86 -5.09 -20.58
#